data_AF-A0A671M4X1-F1
#
_entry.id   AF-A0A671M4X1-F1
#
_cell.length_a   1.000
_cell.length_b   1.000
_cell.length_c   1.000
_cell.angle_alpha   90.00
_cell.angle_beta   90.00
_cell.angle_gamma   90.00
#
_symmetry.space_group_name_H-M   'P 1'
#
loop_
_entity.id
_entity.type
_entity.pdbx_description
1 polymer ?
#
loop_
_entity_poly.entity_id
_entity_poly.type
_entity_poly.pdbx_seq_one_letter_code
_entity_poly.pdbx_strand_id
1 'polypeptide(L)'
;DPNDCSRTRQPFVLSNPYNFSLDIRIPGVIPTEVRCIFFVILDFVPHASMDTAHHMILYGCKTPYATQGYWDCGKELGTCRDQAKIMYAWARNAPPTKLPKDVGFKVGGDTRMNYFVLQIHYGDVTNFRDRHRDCSGLTLRMTSKPQPFIAGMYLMMSVDTVIPPGKKVTNADIACTYTSSPMYPFAFRTHTHSLGKVVSGYRVRNGQWTQIGRQSPLLPQAFYPVANTIDVKNGDILAARCVFTGEGRTTNTQIGGTSNDEMCNFYIMYYMDNSRAVPYMSCGDDSSSELFRNIPSEANIPIPVSPDHMMSMKHESAPQKDVVDLQEPKREEEVLDQGDLYSLLSKLLGEREDVVHMHKYNPTEVARAQKRLMAEIDSIMQKKDLGWPRLGYKTKEDAILARDRVHKFHQLESTVSPSRSRTVPVRQPTTGEVTWHSKHTAETHLVEVSDWPEADLQLGQVSGLALNSNGDLIIFHRGDHIWGINSFINGIYQQKDLGPIQQSTIMVVDPVRGKVLKASGRNMFYMPHGITTDKDDNYWVTDVALHQVIKLSSDGKDRQLLVWGEAFEPGSDKKHFCQPTDVAVDPVTGNVYVSDGYCNSRILKFSPEGKYISHWGAGSLDRKRERVPFWIPHSLAFLPDKRELCVADRDNGRIQCFMADTGEFVKEIKKEQFGGEVFAIAYSPAQGGLIYAVNGEPPYGQAAPLQGFIINYSTKEILDSFSPDTQEFKLPHDIVVTADGSIFVGDAASDSVIKFVLSAKAEHRSVKKGGIKVQEIEDSLSHTGKAAGSLNLGNFFASYKGYTRHGFDRLSTEGSDLEKDDEDGTDSENEEYSAPPAPMSSS
;
A
#
# COMPACT_ATOMS: atom_id res chain seq x y z
N ASP A 1 6.21 25.63 36.04
CA ASP A 1 7.12 26.37 35.17
C ASP A 1 7.60 25.44 34.06
N PRO A 2 7.36 25.75 32.77
CA PRO A 2 7.91 24.99 31.65
C PRO A 2 9.45 24.99 31.59
N ASN A 3 10.12 25.92 32.29
CA ASN A 3 11.58 26.00 32.41
C ASN A 3 12.14 25.19 33.60
N ASP A 4 11.30 24.55 34.42
CA ASP A 4 11.75 23.73 35.54
C ASP A 4 12.14 22.31 35.09
N CYS A 5 13.35 22.20 34.52
CA CYS A 5 14.00 20.93 34.21
C CYS A 5 14.49 20.15 35.46
N SER A 6 14.31 20.69 36.67
CA SER A 6 14.88 20.13 37.91
C SER A 6 13.98 19.07 38.57
N ARG A 7 12.70 19.00 38.19
CA ARG A 7 11.78 17.96 38.66
C ARG A 7 11.87 16.72 37.79
N THR A 8 12.34 15.62 38.38
CA THR A 8 12.07 14.25 37.89
C THR A 8 10.56 13.98 37.96
N ARG A 9 9.80 14.50 37.00
CA ARG A 9 8.39 14.11 36.83
C ARG A 9 8.38 12.70 36.25
N GLN A 10 7.60 11.81 36.86
CA GLN A 10 7.30 10.55 36.21
C GLN A 10 6.61 10.86 34.87
N PRO A 11 7.09 10.31 33.75
CA PRO A 11 6.54 10.58 32.41
C PRO A 11 5.09 10.11 32.29
N PHE A 12 4.65 9.26 33.22
CA PHE A 12 3.34 8.65 33.25
C PHE A 12 2.65 9.02 34.56
N VAL A 13 1.49 9.67 34.47
CA VAL A 13 0.66 10.04 35.62
C VAL A 13 -0.72 9.40 35.48
N LEU A 14 -1.02 8.42 36.33
CA LEU A 14 -2.36 7.83 36.43
C LEU A 14 -3.31 8.81 37.11
N SER A 15 -4.37 9.21 36.40
CA SER A 15 -5.46 10.00 37.00
C SER A 15 -6.56 9.11 37.56
N ASN A 16 -6.82 7.97 36.91
CA ASN A 16 -7.71 6.89 37.35
C ASN A 16 -7.32 5.58 36.61
N PRO A 17 -8.02 4.44 36.82
CA PRO A 17 -7.64 3.16 36.20
C PRO A 17 -7.64 3.15 34.66
N TYR A 18 -8.37 4.08 34.04
CA TYR A 18 -8.57 4.14 32.60
C TYR A 18 -7.88 5.33 31.94
N ASN A 19 -7.61 6.39 32.69
CA ASN A 19 -7.09 7.66 32.18
C ASN A 19 -5.71 7.96 32.76
N PHE A 20 -4.78 8.31 31.88
CA PHE A 20 -3.42 8.70 32.25
C PHE A 20 -2.93 9.84 31.37
N SER A 21 -1.90 10.52 31.83
CA SER A 21 -1.18 11.53 31.05
C SER A 21 0.22 11.02 30.72
N LEU A 22 0.67 11.26 29.49
CA LEU A 22 2.02 10.97 29.01
C LEU A 22 2.74 12.29 28.68
N ASP A 23 3.83 12.58 29.41
CA ASP A 23 4.67 13.75 29.18
C ASP A 23 5.82 13.41 28.21
N ILE A 24 5.92 14.12 27.09
CA ILE A 24 6.95 13.97 26.05
C ILE A 24 7.79 15.26 26.01
N ARG A 25 9.05 15.22 26.49
CA ARG A 25 9.94 16.40 26.70
C ARG A 25 11.39 16.15 26.24
N ILE A 26 12.14 17.23 25.94
CA ILE A 26 13.61 17.22 25.74
C ILE A 26 14.34 17.46 27.10
N PRO A 27 15.57 16.95 27.37
CA PRO A 27 16.36 15.94 26.65
C PRO A 27 16.12 14.56 27.28
N GLY A 28 14.96 13.96 27.00
CA GLY A 28 14.57 12.73 27.66
C GLY A 28 13.30 12.16 27.07
N VAL A 29 13.36 11.74 25.81
CA VAL A 29 12.33 10.86 25.27
C VAL A 29 12.59 9.46 25.82
N ILE A 30 11.71 9.01 26.71
CA ILE A 30 11.57 7.58 26.98
C ILE A 30 10.74 7.02 25.83
N PRO A 31 11.26 6.10 25.01
CA PRO A 31 10.43 5.34 24.09
C PRO A 31 9.40 4.58 24.91
N THR A 32 8.20 5.11 25.03
CA THR A 32 7.08 4.37 25.58
C THR A 32 6.61 3.45 24.48
N GLU A 33 7.12 2.22 24.50
CA GLU A 33 6.54 1.15 23.72
C GLU A 33 5.08 0.99 24.16
N VAL A 34 4.16 1.43 23.31
CA VAL A 34 2.73 1.14 23.48
C VAL A 34 2.50 -0.32 23.08
N ARG A 35 2.96 -1.27 23.90
CA ARG A 35 2.77 -2.71 23.64
C ARG A 35 1.38 -3.16 24.13
N CYS A 36 0.67 -3.84 23.24
CA CYS A 36 -0.50 -4.71 23.50
C CYS A 36 -1.81 -4.06 23.98
N ILE A 37 -1.90 -2.72 24.12
CA ILE A 37 -3.15 -2.04 24.51
C ILE A 37 -3.38 -0.85 23.57
N PHE A 38 -4.58 -0.73 23.01
CA PHE A 38 -4.97 0.48 22.28
C PHE A 38 -5.31 1.57 23.30
N PHE A 39 -4.85 2.79 23.03
CA PHE A 39 -5.21 3.96 23.81
C PHE A 39 -5.79 5.01 22.88
N VAL A 40 -6.59 5.90 23.44
CA VAL A 40 -7.19 7.03 22.73
C VAL A 40 -6.66 8.32 23.33
N ILE A 41 -6.04 9.17 22.51
CA ILE A 41 -5.63 10.51 22.89
C ILE A 41 -6.85 11.42 22.87
N LEU A 42 -7.17 12.02 24.01
CA LEU A 42 -8.32 12.92 24.21
C LEU A 42 -7.93 14.39 24.13
N ASP A 43 -6.66 14.73 24.38
CA ASP A 43 -6.21 16.12 24.45
C ASP A 43 -4.69 16.23 24.27
N PHE A 44 -4.26 17.39 23.78
CA PHE A 44 -2.87 17.76 23.57
C PHE A 44 -2.57 19.06 24.34
N VAL A 45 -1.70 18.99 25.34
CA VAL A 45 -1.36 20.14 26.18
C VAL A 45 0.08 20.58 25.89
N PRO A 46 0.29 21.66 25.10
CA PRO A 46 1.62 22.11 24.73
C PRO A 46 2.30 22.80 25.92
N HIS A 47 3.60 22.57 26.03
CA HIS A 47 4.46 23.18 27.02
C HIS A 47 5.72 23.69 26.34
N ALA A 48 5.61 24.86 25.71
CA ALA A 48 6.71 25.48 24.98
C ALA A 48 7.33 26.61 25.81
N SER A 49 8.66 26.73 25.76
CA SER A 49 9.35 27.96 26.15
C SER A 49 9.08 29.02 25.08
N MET A 50 8.33 30.05 25.46
CA MET A 50 7.89 31.10 24.54
C MET A 50 9.05 31.96 24.02
N ASP A 51 10.23 31.86 24.62
CA ASP A 51 11.42 32.61 24.20
C ASP A 51 12.17 31.89 23.07
N THR A 52 12.16 30.55 23.05
CA THR A 52 13.03 29.73 22.17
C THR A 52 12.26 28.85 21.19
N ALA A 53 11.18 28.20 21.61
CA ALA A 53 10.41 27.28 20.76
C ALA A 53 9.51 28.06 19.78
N HIS A 54 9.67 27.79 18.49
CA HIS A 54 8.95 28.46 17.41
C HIS A 54 7.73 27.65 16.95
N HIS A 55 7.90 26.34 16.72
CA HIS A 55 6.79 25.41 16.47
C HIS A 55 7.14 23.99 16.95
N MET A 56 6.12 23.17 17.21
CA MET A 56 6.24 21.76 17.60
C MET A 56 5.29 20.90 16.77
N ILE A 57 5.73 19.72 16.34
CA ILE A 57 4.91 18.77 15.59
C ILE A 57 5.04 17.40 16.23
N LEU A 58 3.90 16.75 16.47
CA LEU A 58 3.83 15.37 16.95
C LEU A 58 3.48 14.44 15.80
N TYR A 59 4.31 13.42 15.61
CA TYR A 59 4.07 12.32 14.68
C TYR A 59 3.84 11.02 15.43
N GLY A 60 2.98 10.16 14.88
CA GLY A 60 2.89 8.74 15.23
C GLY A 60 3.54 7.88 14.15
N CYS A 61 4.38 6.93 14.54
CA CYS A 61 4.98 5.98 13.59
C CYS A 61 5.33 4.64 14.24
N LYS A 62 5.73 3.67 13.41
CA LYS A 62 6.16 2.35 13.86
C LYS A 62 7.61 2.36 14.30
N THR A 63 8.48 3.12 13.64
CA THR A 63 9.92 3.13 13.92
C THR A 63 10.48 4.54 13.82
N PRO A 64 10.88 5.16 14.95
CA PRO A 64 11.52 6.47 14.90
C PRO A 64 12.84 6.38 14.13
N TYR A 65 13.26 7.48 13.52
CA TYR A 65 14.48 7.50 12.71
C TYR A 65 15.71 7.08 13.53
N ALA A 66 15.87 7.65 14.72
CA ALA A 66 16.90 7.31 15.69
C ALA A 66 16.30 6.85 17.02
N THR A 67 17.06 6.02 17.73
CA THR A 67 16.73 5.51 19.07
C THR A 67 17.52 6.19 20.18
N GLN A 68 18.42 7.11 19.82
CA GLN A 68 19.17 7.96 20.75
C GLN A 68 18.27 9.11 21.23
N GLY A 69 18.43 9.57 22.48
CA GLY A 69 17.45 10.40 23.20
C GLY A 69 16.94 11.67 22.50
N TYR A 70 17.65 12.21 21.51
CA TYR A 70 17.19 13.21 20.55
C TYR A 70 18.11 13.19 19.29
N TRP A 71 17.65 13.73 18.16
CA TRP A 71 18.45 13.86 16.93
C TRP A 71 18.04 15.09 16.11
N ASP A 72 18.89 15.50 15.17
CA ASP A 72 18.65 16.63 14.25
C ASP A 72 17.79 16.16 13.07
N CYS A 73 16.54 16.64 13.00
CA CYS A 73 15.60 16.27 11.94
C CYS A 73 15.97 16.82 10.55
N GLY A 74 16.90 17.79 10.46
CA GLY A 74 17.29 18.45 9.21
C GLY A 74 18.63 17.94 8.62
N LYS A 75 19.50 17.34 9.43
CA LYS A 75 20.78 16.74 8.98
C LYS A 75 20.71 15.22 8.78
N GLU A 76 19.86 14.56 9.54
CA GLU A 76 19.61 13.12 9.45
C GLU A 76 18.36 12.87 8.59
N LEU A 77 18.31 11.74 7.86
CA LEU A 77 17.31 11.40 6.82
C LEU A 77 15.86 11.15 7.36
N GLY A 78 15.34 12.00 8.26
CA GLY A 78 13.90 12.11 8.54
C GLY A 78 13.46 12.03 10.02
N THR A 79 12.13 12.07 10.21
CA THR A 79 11.45 11.96 11.52
C THR A 79 11.17 10.52 11.91
N CYS A 80 10.68 9.70 10.96
CA CYS A 80 10.46 8.26 11.13
C CYS A 80 11.10 7.50 9.97
N ARG A 81 11.45 6.22 10.18
CA ARG A 81 11.94 5.34 9.09
C ARG A 81 10.80 4.86 8.20
N ASP A 82 9.60 4.77 8.77
CA ASP A 82 8.34 4.56 8.09
C ASP A 82 7.58 5.89 7.88
N GLN A 83 6.40 5.83 7.27
CA GLN A 83 5.57 7.02 7.03
C GLN A 83 5.20 7.71 8.35
N ALA A 84 5.70 8.94 8.54
CA ALA A 84 5.36 9.78 9.68
C ALA A 84 3.92 10.29 9.56
N LYS A 85 3.06 9.92 10.52
CA LYS A 85 1.66 10.36 10.54
C LYS A 85 1.52 11.54 11.48
N ILE A 86 1.29 12.74 10.94
CA ILE A 86 1.07 13.94 11.76
C ILE A 86 -0.20 13.78 12.62
N MET A 87 -0.09 14.11 13.90
CA MET A 87 -1.20 14.01 14.86
C MET A 87 -1.55 15.35 15.48
N TYR A 88 -0.54 16.20 15.72
CA TYR A 88 -0.70 17.49 16.36
C TYR A 88 0.38 18.46 15.87
N ALA A 89 0.02 19.74 15.78
CA ALA A 89 0.95 20.82 15.49
C ALA A 89 0.64 22.02 16.38
N TRP A 90 1.67 22.56 17.01
CA TRP A 90 1.64 23.81 17.76
C TRP A 90 2.56 24.82 17.09
N ALA A 91 2.14 26.07 17.02
CA ALA A 91 3.00 27.16 16.59
C ALA A 91 2.81 28.34 17.53
N ARG A 92 3.90 29.08 17.76
CA ARG A 92 3.86 30.32 18.55
C ARG A 92 2.81 31.26 17.94
N ASN A 93 1.97 31.84 18.79
CA ASN A 93 0.89 32.78 18.43
C ASN A 93 -0.26 32.18 17.59
N ALA A 94 -0.31 30.86 17.39
CA ALA A 94 -1.47 30.20 16.79
C ALA A 94 -2.53 29.82 17.83
N PRO A 95 -3.82 29.82 17.47
CA PRO A 95 -4.87 29.25 18.32
C PRO A 95 -4.57 27.78 18.68
N PRO A 96 -4.86 27.34 19.92
CA PRO A 96 -4.66 25.95 20.29
C PRO A 96 -5.68 25.05 19.57
N THR A 97 -5.20 23.97 18.97
CA THR A 97 -6.07 22.92 18.42
C THR A 97 -6.65 22.09 19.57
N LYS A 98 -7.97 22.09 19.71
CA LYS A 98 -8.69 21.26 20.67
C LYS A 98 -9.48 20.18 19.93
N LEU A 99 -9.43 18.95 20.46
CA LEU A 99 -10.30 17.89 19.96
C LEU A 99 -11.75 18.18 20.39
N PRO A 100 -12.74 17.92 19.53
CA PRO A 100 -14.14 17.97 19.93
C PRO A 100 -14.42 16.99 21.07
N LYS A 101 -15.52 17.23 21.80
CA LYS A 101 -15.95 16.33 22.87
C LYS A 101 -16.20 14.93 22.29
N ASP A 102 -15.76 13.89 23.02
CA ASP A 102 -15.95 12.47 22.69
C ASP A 102 -15.24 12.03 21.39
N VAL A 103 -14.29 12.83 20.89
CA VAL A 103 -13.40 12.51 19.77
C VAL A 103 -11.99 12.23 20.30
N GLY A 104 -11.32 11.22 19.76
CA GLY A 104 -9.91 11.01 20.08
C GLY A 104 -9.11 10.23 19.03
N PHE A 105 -7.79 10.39 19.06
CA PHE A 105 -6.88 9.66 18.17
C PHE A 105 -6.60 8.27 18.75
N LYS A 106 -6.94 7.21 17.99
CA LYS A 106 -6.60 5.84 18.35
C LYS A 106 -5.10 5.60 18.06
N VAL A 107 -4.38 5.09 19.05
CA VAL A 107 -2.93 4.78 18.98
C VAL A 107 -2.63 3.43 19.63
N GLY A 108 -1.49 2.84 19.28
CA GLY A 108 -1.17 1.47 19.67
C GLY A 108 -2.11 0.43 19.03
N GLY A 109 -1.95 -0.83 19.42
CA GLY A 109 -2.76 -1.93 18.92
C GLY A 109 -2.66 -2.09 17.39
N ASP A 110 -3.81 -2.03 16.71
CA ASP A 110 -4.00 -2.20 15.27
C ASP A 110 -3.61 -0.98 14.42
N THR A 111 -3.36 0.18 15.04
CA THR A 111 -3.09 1.44 14.31
C THR A 111 -1.67 1.55 13.75
N ARG A 112 -0.77 0.64 14.15
CA ARG A 112 0.67 0.61 13.81
C ARG A 112 1.46 1.86 14.27
N MET A 113 0.86 2.75 15.07
CA MET A 113 1.51 3.88 15.72
C MET A 113 2.01 3.44 17.10
N ASN A 114 3.26 2.95 17.16
CA ASN A 114 3.87 2.42 18.39
C ASN A 114 4.73 3.45 19.12
N TYR A 115 5.19 4.47 18.40
CA TYR A 115 6.04 5.54 18.91
C TYR A 115 5.48 6.90 18.57
N PHE A 116 5.69 7.83 19.48
CA PHE A 116 5.53 9.25 19.23
C PHE A 116 6.88 9.89 18.96
N VAL A 117 6.98 10.66 17.89
CA VAL A 117 8.14 11.49 17.58
C VAL A 117 7.73 12.95 17.68
N LEU A 118 8.34 13.67 18.61
CA LEU A 118 8.12 15.10 18.80
C LEU A 118 9.25 15.88 18.11
N GLN A 119 8.90 16.66 17.10
CA GLN A 119 9.78 17.60 16.44
C GLN A 119 9.59 18.98 17.07
N ILE A 120 10.68 19.65 17.46
CA ILE A 120 10.68 21.03 17.95
C ILE A 120 11.59 21.85 17.07
N HIS A 121 11.06 22.94 16.51
CA HIS A 121 11.85 23.94 15.81
C HIS A 121 12.13 25.10 16.74
N TYR A 122 13.41 25.35 16.99
CA TYR A 122 13.89 26.52 17.71
C TYR A 122 14.13 27.66 16.72
N GLY A 123 13.56 28.83 17.01
CA GLY A 123 13.71 30.01 16.15
C GLY A 123 15.05 30.70 16.38
N ASP A 124 15.03 31.80 17.13
CA ASP A 124 16.24 32.54 17.46
C ASP A 124 17.07 31.82 18.53
N VAL A 125 18.18 31.20 18.10
CA VAL A 125 19.12 30.50 18.99
C VAL A 125 19.94 31.44 19.86
N THR A 126 19.93 32.76 19.59
CA THR A 126 20.64 33.74 20.43
C THR A 126 20.00 33.92 21.81
N ASN A 127 18.78 33.39 22.02
CA ASN A 127 18.15 33.33 23.34
C ASN A 127 18.72 32.22 24.24
N PHE A 128 19.61 31.35 23.73
CA PHE A 128 20.36 30.35 24.53
C PHE A 128 21.72 30.87 25.06
N ARG A 129 21.92 32.20 25.15
CA ARG A 129 23.21 32.83 25.54
C ARG A 129 23.80 32.33 26.86
N ASP A 130 22.95 31.96 27.81
CA ASP A 130 23.28 31.44 29.14
C ASP A 130 23.49 29.91 29.18
N ARG A 131 23.38 29.22 28.04
CA ARG A 131 23.46 27.75 27.92
C ARG A 131 22.44 27.01 28.79
N HIS A 132 21.28 27.60 29.07
CA HIS A 132 20.21 26.91 29.78
C HIS A 132 19.70 25.70 28.97
N ARG A 133 19.17 24.70 29.68
CA ARG A 133 18.51 23.55 29.04
C ARG A 133 17.05 23.88 28.79
N ASP A 134 16.55 23.60 27.58
CA ASP A 134 15.13 23.66 27.28
C ASP A 134 14.46 22.30 27.53
N CYS A 135 13.27 22.36 28.14
CA CYS A 135 12.43 21.19 28.42
C CYS A 135 11.06 21.32 27.77
N SER A 136 11.01 21.99 26.61
CA SER A 136 9.78 22.13 25.84
C SER A 136 9.24 20.76 25.40
N GLY A 137 7.93 20.66 25.30
CA GLY A 137 7.28 19.50 24.70
C GLY A 137 5.78 19.45 24.92
N LEU A 138 5.22 18.24 25.04
CA LEU A 138 3.79 17.99 24.95
C LEU A 138 3.33 17.00 26.00
N THR A 139 2.18 17.27 26.63
CA THR A 139 1.48 16.30 27.48
C THR A 139 0.27 15.76 26.72
N LEU A 140 0.21 14.43 26.56
CA LEU A 140 -0.93 13.73 25.96
C LEU A 140 -1.86 13.26 27.07
N ARG A 141 -3.15 13.64 27.00
CA ARG A 141 -4.17 13.02 27.88
C ARG A 141 -4.75 11.81 27.17
N MET A 142 -4.62 10.65 27.79
CA MET A 142 -4.94 9.36 27.17
C MET A 142 -5.96 8.58 27.99
N THR A 143 -6.75 7.75 27.30
CA THR A 143 -7.69 6.81 27.93
C THR A 143 -7.63 5.44 27.26
N SER A 144 -7.90 4.38 28.01
CA SER A 144 -8.19 3.05 27.48
C SER A 144 -9.66 2.84 27.11
N LYS A 145 -10.55 3.79 27.45
CA LYS A 145 -11.96 3.71 27.08
C LYS A 145 -12.17 4.05 25.60
N PRO A 146 -12.91 3.23 24.85
CA PRO A 146 -13.24 3.55 23.46
C PRO A 146 -14.02 4.86 23.40
N GLN A 147 -13.69 5.70 22.42
CA GLN A 147 -14.44 6.90 22.11
C GLN A 147 -15.48 6.59 21.02
N PRO A 148 -16.66 7.22 21.04
CA PRO A 148 -17.65 7.03 19.99
C PRO A 148 -17.15 7.53 18.63
N PHE A 149 -16.26 8.53 18.63
CA PHE A 149 -15.67 9.09 17.43
C PHE A 149 -14.15 9.01 17.46
N ILE A 150 -13.57 8.60 16.34
CA ILE A 150 -12.12 8.51 16.17
C ILE A 150 -11.66 9.62 15.23
N ALA A 151 -10.66 10.37 15.68
CA ALA A 151 -9.98 11.37 14.89
C ALA A 151 -9.04 10.74 13.86
N GLY A 152 -8.95 11.35 12.70
CA GLY A 152 -8.04 10.96 11.63
C GLY A 152 -7.51 12.16 10.84
N MET A 153 -6.61 11.87 9.92
CA MET A 153 -5.99 12.87 9.03
C MET A 153 -6.22 12.51 7.57
N TYR A 154 -6.60 13.50 6.76
CA TYR A 154 -6.65 13.38 5.30
C TYR A 154 -5.58 14.31 4.74
N LEU A 155 -4.54 13.76 4.12
CA LEU A 155 -3.47 14.55 3.50
C LEU A 155 -3.75 14.71 2.00
N MET A 156 -3.95 15.94 1.56
CA MET A 156 -3.89 16.28 0.13
C MET A 156 -2.51 16.84 -0.17
N MET A 157 -1.79 16.26 -1.13
CA MET A 157 -0.47 16.72 -1.52
C MET A 157 -0.30 16.75 -3.04
N SER A 158 0.44 17.72 -3.58
CA SER A 158 0.84 17.68 -4.99
C SER A 158 2.22 17.03 -5.12
N VAL A 159 2.46 16.33 -6.23
CA VAL A 159 3.63 15.46 -6.42
C VAL A 159 4.51 15.87 -7.59
N ASP A 160 3.97 16.58 -8.57
CA ASP A 160 4.57 16.82 -9.88
C ASP A 160 4.64 18.30 -10.27
N THR A 161 4.16 19.21 -9.41
CA THR A 161 4.12 20.64 -9.72
C THR A 161 5.52 21.20 -9.92
N VAL A 162 5.74 21.86 -11.05
CA VAL A 162 6.95 22.62 -11.36
C VAL A 162 6.64 24.11 -11.33
N ILE A 163 7.42 24.88 -10.55
CA ILE A 163 7.34 26.34 -10.46
C ILE A 163 8.48 26.95 -11.28
N PRO A 164 8.18 27.54 -12.46
CA PRO A 164 9.20 28.18 -13.29
C PRO A 164 9.75 29.47 -12.65
N PRO A 165 11.05 29.79 -12.83
CA PRO A 165 11.65 31.00 -12.30
C PRO A 165 10.98 32.26 -12.87
N GLY A 166 10.76 33.25 -12.02
CA GLY A 166 10.14 34.54 -12.40
C GLY A 166 8.63 34.50 -12.68
N LYS A 167 8.00 33.33 -12.71
CA LYS A 167 6.56 33.22 -12.96
C LYS A 167 5.77 33.72 -11.76
N LYS A 168 4.92 34.75 -11.95
CA LYS A 168 4.17 35.39 -10.84
C LYS A 168 3.21 34.46 -10.11
N VAL A 169 2.56 33.54 -10.84
CA VAL A 169 1.54 32.64 -10.31
C VAL A 169 1.73 31.25 -10.91
N THR A 170 1.88 30.24 -10.05
CA THR A 170 1.81 28.82 -10.40
C THR A 170 0.83 28.15 -9.45
N ASN A 171 -0.14 27.41 -10.00
CA ASN A 171 -1.10 26.66 -9.20
C ASN A 171 -0.69 25.19 -9.15
N ALA A 172 -0.72 24.60 -7.96
CA ALA A 172 -0.77 23.17 -7.77
C ALA A 172 -2.20 22.79 -7.38
N ASP A 173 -2.84 21.99 -8.22
CA ASP A 173 -4.22 21.56 -8.04
C ASP A 173 -4.22 20.08 -7.64
N ILE A 174 -5.06 19.71 -6.68
CA ILE A 174 -5.13 18.34 -6.16
C ILE A 174 -6.60 18.01 -6.03
N ALA A 175 -7.09 16.92 -6.63
CA ALA A 175 -8.44 16.46 -6.32
C ALA A 175 -8.61 14.96 -6.40
N CYS A 176 -9.34 14.39 -5.43
CA CYS A 176 -9.68 12.97 -5.40
C CYS A 176 -11.15 12.77 -5.07
N THR A 177 -11.74 11.73 -5.66
CA THR A 177 -13.05 11.23 -5.27
C THR A 177 -12.94 10.52 -3.92
N TYR A 178 -13.76 10.93 -2.96
CA TYR A 178 -13.84 10.33 -1.64
C TYR A 178 -14.71 9.07 -1.70
N THR A 179 -14.17 7.92 -1.29
CA THR A 179 -14.85 6.62 -1.39
C THR A 179 -15.13 5.95 -0.04
N SER A 180 -14.78 6.60 1.07
CA SER A 180 -14.89 6.03 2.42
C SER A 180 -16.23 6.36 3.10
N SER A 181 -16.42 5.85 4.32
CA SER A 181 -17.54 6.21 5.19
C SER A 181 -17.53 7.70 5.52
N PRO A 182 -18.67 8.34 5.89
CA PRO A 182 -18.68 9.77 6.12
C PRO A 182 -17.67 10.24 7.17
N MET A 183 -16.97 11.33 6.87
CA MET A 183 -16.07 12.01 7.81
C MET A 183 -16.47 13.48 8.01
N TYR A 184 -16.09 14.02 9.16
CA TYR A 184 -16.44 15.38 9.58
C TYR A 184 -15.17 16.19 9.87
N PRO A 185 -14.69 17.00 8.91
CA PRO A 185 -13.59 17.92 9.13
C PRO A 185 -13.88 18.90 10.28
N PHE A 186 -12.92 19.09 11.17
CA PHE A 186 -13.02 20.04 12.28
C PHE A 186 -11.79 20.93 12.43
N ALA A 187 -10.65 20.55 11.87
CA ALA A 187 -9.48 21.42 11.75
C ALA A 187 -8.71 21.16 10.46
N PHE A 188 -7.90 22.13 10.02
CA PHE A 188 -7.06 21.99 8.84
C PHE A 188 -5.69 22.66 9.06
N ARG A 189 -4.66 22.19 8.35
CA ARG A 189 -3.31 22.78 8.36
C ARG A 189 -2.81 22.89 6.93
N THR A 190 -2.19 24.02 6.60
CA THR A 190 -1.53 24.26 5.32
C THR A 190 -0.01 24.18 5.51
N HIS A 191 0.70 23.67 4.50
CA HIS A 191 2.15 23.67 4.51
C HIS A 191 2.72 23.82 3.09
N THR A 192 3.62 24.78 2.98
CA THR A 192 4.51 25.02 1.84
C THR A 192 5.86 25.46 2.37
N HIS A 193 6.86 25.58 1.50
CA HIS A 193 8.06 26.36 1.79
C HIS A 193 7.83 27.84 1.43
N SER A 194 8.89 28.56 1.05
CA SER A 194 8.93 30.03 0.98
C SER A 194 8.14 30.65 -0.17
N LEU A 195 7.82 29.89 -1.22
CA LEU A 195 7.16 30.39 -2.43
C LEU A 195 5.64 30.39 -2.34
N GLY A 196 5.06 29.67 -1.37
CA GLY A 196 3.61 29.58 -1.18
C GLY A 196 2.98 30.92 -0.78
N LYS A 197 1.86 31.27 -1.40
CA LYS A 197 1.10 32.49 -1.15
C LYS A 197 -0.22 32.24 -0.44
N VAL A 198 -0.94 31.20 -0.87
CA VAL A 198 -2.19 30.77 -0.25
C VAL A 198 -2.43 29.30 -0.57
N VAL A 199 -3.00 28.58 0.39
CA VAL A 199 -3.48 27.21 0.20
C VAL A 199 -4.94 27.16 0.62
N SER A 200 -5.78 26.58 -0.23
CA SER A 200 -7.22 26.46 -0.03
C SER A 200 -7.67 25.02 -0.28
N GLY A 201 -8.63 24.53 0.50
CA GLY A 201 -9.22 23.20 0.35
C GLY A 201 -10.75 23.23 0.45
N TYR A 202 -11.39 22.37 -0.34
CA TYR A 202 -12.81 22.36 -0.60
C TYR A 202 -13.36 20.93 -0.68
N ARG A 203 -14.65 20.80 -0.39
CA ARG A 203 -15.48 19.66 -0.80
C ARG A 203 -16.35 20.11 -1.97
N VAL A 204 -16.37 19.33 -3.04
CA VAL A 204 -17.23 19.51 -4.20
C VAL A 204 -18.28 18.40 -4.24
N ARG A 205 -19.56 18.78 -4.22
CA ARG A 205 -20.70 17.86 -4.32
C ARG A 205 -21.70 18.46 -5.32
N ASN A 206 -22.06 17.70 -6.35
CA ASN A 206 -22.98 18.17 -7.41
C ASN A 206 -22.53 19.52 -8.03
N GLY A 207 -21.22 19.70 -8.24
CA GLY A 207 -20.64 20.95 -8.76
C GLY A 207 -20.56 22.11 -7.76
N GLN A 208 -21.11 21.98 -6.55
CA GLN A 208 -21.06 23.02 -5.52
C GLN A 208 -19.80 22.92 -4.67
N TRP A 209 -19.02 24.00 -4.61
CA TRP A 209 -17.80 24.11 -3.81
C TRP A 209 -18.11 24.58 -2.39
N THR A 210 -17.66 23.83 -1.39
CA THR A 210 -17.79 24.17 0.04
C THR A 210 -16.40 24.26 0.65
N GLN A 211 -15.99 25.45 1.11
CA GLN A 211 -14.66 25.67 1.67
C GLN A 211 -14.48 24.93 3.00
N ILE A 212 -13.46 24.07 3.08
CA ILE A 212 -13.00 23.43 4.32
C ILE A 212 -12.04 24.37 5.06
N GLY A 213 -11.10 24.97 4.34
CA GLY A 213 -10.13 25.88 4.93
C GLY A 213 -9.34 26.64 3.87
N ARG A 214 -8.86 27.82 4.25
CA ARG A 214 -8.02 28.68 3.43
C ARG A 214 -7.06 29.45 4.32
N GLN A 215 -5.76 29.37 4.06
CA GLN A 215 -4.75 30.02 4.89
C GLN A 215 -3.48 30.37 4.11
N SER A 216 -2.80 31.44 4.51
CA SER A 216 -1.43 31.71 4.05
C SER A 216 -0.47 30.73 4.71
N PRO A 217 0.31 29.95 3.95
CA PRO A 217 1.26 29.00 4.53
C PRO A 217 2.48 29.69 5.17
N LEU A 218 2.61 31.01 5.04
CA LEU A 218 3.66 31.82 5.69
C LEU A 218 3.26 32.26 7.11
N LEU A 219 1.99 32.13 7.48
CA LEU A 219 1.52 32.28 8.86
C LEU A 219 1.85 31.02 9.68
N PRO A 220 1.75 31.09 11.02
CA PRO A 220 2.01 29.94 11.89
C PRO A 220 1.28 28.66 11.43
N GLN A 221 2.02 27.66 10.95
CA GLN A 221 1.47 26.44 10.35
C GLN A 221 0.94 25.43 11.40
N ALA A 222 -0.04 25.86 12.20
CA ALA A 222 -0.79 25.03 13.15
C ALA A 222 -2.08 24.50 12.51
N PHE A 223 -2.84 23.70 13.26
CA PHE A 223 -4.20 23.31 12.88
C PHE A 223 -5.19 24.40 13.27
N TYR A 224 -5.80 25.02 12.27
CA TYR A 224 -6.86 26.01 12.40
C TYR A 224 -8.23 25.33 12.41
N PRO A 225 -9.20 25.79 13.22
CA PRO A 225 -10.54 25.23 13.22
C PRO A 225 -11.24 25.48 11.88
N VAL A 226 -12.02 24.51 11.43
CA VAL A 226 -12.94 24.68 10.29
C VAL A 226 -14.09 25.58 10.73
N ALA A 227 -14.41 26.61 9.95
CA ALA A 227 -15.38 27.64 10.33
C ALA A 227 -16.82 27.11 10.44
N ASN A 228 -17.20 26.16 9.57
CA ASN A 228 -18.53 25.58 9.50
C ASN A 228 -18.46 24.06 9.62
N THR A 229 -19.48 23.44 10.21
CA THR A 229 -19.60 21.98 10.21
C THR A 229 -19.83 21.47 8.78
N ILE A 230 -18.90 20.64 8.29
CA ILE A 230 -18.93 20.07 6.94
C ILE A 230 -18.91 18.55 7.08
N ASP A 231 -19.70 17.87 6.25
CA ASP A 231 -19.64 16.42 6.05
C ASP A 231 -19.00 16.11 4.70
N VAL A 232 -18.14 15.11 4.65
CA VAL A 232 -17.62 14.53 3.40
C VAL A 232 -18.13 13.10 3.30
N LYS A 233 -18.75 12.76 2.18
CA LYS A 233 -19.45 11.49 1.94
C LYS A 233 -18.90 10.81 0.69
N ASN A 234 -19.15 9.50 0.60
CA ASN A 234 -18.80 8.72 -0.58
C ASN A 234 -19.40 9.38 -1.84
N GLY A 235 -18.55 9.61 -2.85
CA GLY A 235 -18.87 10.28 -4.11
C GLY A 235 -18.56 11.79 -4.13
N ASP A 236 -18.25 12.41 -2.99
CA ASP A 236 -17.76 13.80 -2.99
C ASP A 236 -16.35 13.88 -3.58
N ILE A 237 -15.99 15.03 -4.14
CA ILE A 237 -14.62 15.31 -4.54
C ILE A 237 -13.99 16.23 -3.48
N LEU A 238 -12.85 15.85 -2.94
CA LEU A 238 -12.01 16.76 -2.15
C LEU A 238 -11.04 17.43 -3.11
N ALA A 239 -11.01 18.76 -3.11
CA ALA A 239 -10.17 19.56 -4.01
C ALA A 239 -9.35 20.58 -3.22
N ALA A 240 -8.05 20.71 -3.51
CA ALA A 240 -7.17 21.71 -2.92
C ALA A 240 -6.35 22.43 -4.00
N ARG A 241 -6.03 23.69 -3.73
CA ARG A 241 -5.15 24.52 -4.57
C ARG A 241 -4.08 25.19 -3.71
N CYS A 242 -2.82 25.03 -4.08
CA CYS A 242 -1.73 25.88 -3.61
C CYS A 242 -1.35 26.89 -4.69
N VAL A 243 -1.18 28.15 -4.30
CA VAL A 243 -0.73 29.22 -5.19
C VAL A 243 0.70 29.60 -4.82
N PHE A 244 1.61 29.53 -5.79
CA PHE A 244 3.04 29.82 -5.64
C PHE A 244 3.47 31.02 -6.49
N THR A 245 4.58 31.65 -6.11
CA THR A 245 5.37 32.55 -6.98
C THR A 245 6.73 31.94 -7.29
N GLY A 246 7.21 32.09 -8.52
CA GLY A 246 8.60 31.81 -8.91
C GLY A 246 9.50 33.04 -8.84
N GLU A 247 8.98 34.20 -8.46
CA GLU A 247 9.78 35.43 -8.33
C GLU A 247 10.90 35.25 -7.30
N GLY A 248 12.12 35.64 -7.67
CA GLY A 248 13.32 35.46 -6.82
C GLY A 248 14.05 34.13 -6.99
N ARG A 249 13.51 33.17 -7.76
CA ARG A 249 14.23 31.94 -8.14
C ARG A 249 14.89 32.09 -9.51
N THR A 250 16.06 31.46 -9.68
CA THR A 250 16.82 31.45 -10.95
C THR A 250 16.65 30.14 -11.73
N THR A 251 16.18 29.07 -11.08
CA THR A 251 15.94 27.75 -11.66
C THR A 251 14.51 27.28 -11.36
N ASN A 252 14.06 26.25 -12.09
CA ASN A 252 12.79 25.59 -11.80
C ASN A 252 12.82 25.02 -10.38
N THR A 253 11.76 25.27 -9.62
CA THR A 253 11.56 24.69 -8.29
C THR A 253 10.56 23.54 -8.41
N GLN A 254 10.92 22.37 -7.91
CA GLN A 254 10.10 21.15 -7.95
C GLN A 254 9.52 20.85 -6.57
N ILE A 255 8.55 19.93 -6.51
CA ILE A 255 8.09 19.39 -5.22
C ILE A 255 9.20 18.51 -4.61
N GLY A 256 9.51 18.73 -3.32
CA GLY A 256 10.58 18.01 -2.64
C GLY A 256 10.75 18.39 -1.17
N GLY A 257 11.67 17.68 -0.50
CA GLY A 257 11.87 17.74 0.95
C GLY A 257 12.78 18.87 1.45
N THR A 258 13.55 19.50 0.57
CA THR A 258 14.54 20.50 0.96
C THR A 258 13.97 21.90 0.88
N SER A 259 14.64 22.86 1.53
CA SER A 259 14.26 24.27 1.45
C SER A 259 14.37 24.89 0.05
N ASN A 260 15.15 24.25 -0.82
CA ASN A 260 15.27 24.66 -2.22
C ASN A 260 14.11 24.13 -3.06
N ASP A 261 13.46 23.07 -2.61
CA ASP A 261 12.24 22.52 -3.21
C ASP A 261 11.00 23.26 -2.67
N GLU A 262 9.81 22.84 -3.11
CA GLU A 262 8.53 23.26 -2.56
C GLU A 262 7.67 22.08 -2.08
N MET A 263 6.63 22.39 -1.32
CA MET A 263 5.59 21.44 -0.97
C MET A 263 4.22 22.08 -1.13
N CYS A 264 3.23 21.31 -1.56
CA CYS A 264 1.84 21.71 -1.51
C CYS A 264 1.09 20.70 -0.64
N ASN A 265 0.93 20.98 0.66
CA ASN A 265 0.24 20.08 1.57
C ASN A 265 -0.97 20.76 2.23
N PHE A 266 -2.13 20.11 2.12
CA PHE A 266 -3.37 20.47 2.82
C PHE A 266 -3.82 19.31 3.70
N TYR A 267 -3.66 19.46 5.01
CA TYR A 267 -4.02 18.47 6.02
C TYR A 267 -5.43 18.77 6.53
N ILE A 268 -6.32 17.79 6.46
CA ILE A 268 -7.68 17.88 7.01
C ILE A 268 -7.76 16.94 8.21
N MET A 269 -7.94 17.51 9.40
CA MET A 269 -8.24 16.75 10.60
C MET A 269 -9.77 16.54 10.69
N TYR A 270 -10.18 15.28 10.75
CA TYR A 270 -11.59 14.89 10.77
C TYR A 270 -11.88 13.90 11.89
N TYR A 271 -13.15 13.69 12.19
CA TYR A 271 -13.60 12.53 12.97
C TYR A 271 -14.59 11.67 12.20
N MET A 272 -14.63 10.38 12.54
CA MET A 272 -15.53 9.36 12.00
C MET A 272 -16.14 8.55 13.14
N ASP A 273 -17.23 7.85 12.85
CA ASP A 273 -17.78 6.84 13.77
C ASP A 273 -16.75 5.72 14.02
N ASN A 274 -16.53 5.36 15.29
CA ASN A 274 -15.51 4.39 15.70
C ASN A 274 -15.60 3.05 14.96
N SER A 275 -16.80 2.58 14.60
CA SER A 275 -16.98 1.29 13.91
C SER A 275 -16.43 1.26 12.49
N ARG A 276 -16.26 2.44 11.86
CA ARG A 276 -15.90 2.60 10.44
C ARG A 276 -14.74 3.58 10.23
N ALA A 277 -14.06 3.95 11.31
CA ALA A 277 -13.05 4.98 11.28
C ALA A 277 -11.78 4.50 10.57
N VAL A 278 -11.34 5.28 9.58
CA VAL A 278 -10.02 5.14 8.97
C VAL A 278 -9.16 6.28 9.56
N PRO A 279 -8.07 6.01 10.30
CA PRO A 279 -7.32 7.07 10.98
C PRO A 279 -6.44 7.95 10.07
N TYR A 280 -6.12 7.48 8.87
CA TYR A 280 -5.25 8.20 7.94
C TYR A 280 -5.63 7.89 6.49
N MET A 281 -5.78 8.92 5.67
CA MET A 281 -6.06 8.85 4.24
C MET A 281 -5.19 9.89 3.52
N SER A 282 -4.89 9.67 2.24
CA SER A 282 -4.13 10.63 1.43
C SER A 282 -4.66 10.72 0.00
N CYS A 283 -4.38 11.84 -0.65
CA CYS A 283 -4.74 12.15 -2.03
C CYS A 283 -3.53 12.84 -2.69
N GLY A 284 -3.05 12.27 -3.79
CA GLY A 284 -1.98 12.81 -4.61
C GLY A 284 -2.30 12.84 -6.10
N ASP A 285 -3.58 12.71 -6.45
CA ASP A 285 -4.06 12.63 -7.83
C ASP A 285 -4.16 14.04 -8.46
N ASP A 286 -3.59 14.20 -9.65
CA ASP A 286 -3.65 15.44 -10.44
C ASP A 286 -4.87 15.37 -11.36
N SER A 287 -6.01 15.82 -10.84
CA SER A 287 -7.29 15.75 -11.54
C SER A 287 -7.36 16.69 -12.74
N SER A 288 -8.29 16.41 -13.65
CA SER A 288 -8.49 17.18 -14.89
C SER A 288 -8.64 18.69 -14.64
N SER A 289 -7.84 19.46 -15.38
CA SER A 289 -7.85 20.94 -15.40
C SER A 289 -9.24 21.58 -15.59
N GLU A 290 -10.25 20.81 -16.00
CA GLU A 290 -11.63 21.24 -16.20
C GLU A 290 -12.37 21.52 -14.88
N LEU A 291 -12.18 20.71 -13.84
CA LEU A 291 -12.86 20.91 -12.55
C LEU A 291 -12.50 22.28 -11.96
N PHE A 292 -11.22 22.61 -11.96
CA PHE A 292 -10.65 23.81 -11.35
C PHE A 292 -10.94 25.10 -12.12
N ARG A 293 -11.57 25.05 -13.29
CA ARG A 293 -12.06 26.26 -13.98
C ARG A 293 -13.15 26.98 -13.18
N ASN A 294 -13.91 26.22 -12.39
CA ASN A 294 -15.04 26.73 -11.60
C ASN A 294 -14.69 26.88 -10.11
N ILE A 295 -13.41 26.85 -9.74
CA ILE A 295 -12.99 27.06 -8.35
C ILE A 295 -13.37 28.47 -7.88
N PRO A 296 -13.84 28.65 -6.64
CA PRO A 296 -14.13 29.97 -6.09
C PRO A 296 -12.91 30.92 -6.18
N SER A 297 -13.15 32.18 -6.55
CA SER A 297 -12.09 33.13 -6.90
C SER A 297 -11.17 33.45 -5.72
N GLU A 298 -11.68 33.36 -4.48
CA GLU A 298 -10.92 33.52 -3.25
C GLU A 298 -9.76 32.53 -3.12
N ALA A 299 -9.84 31.36 -3.78
CA ALA A 299 -8.76 30.38 -3.79
C ALA A 299 -7.46 30.93 -4.42
N ASN A 300 -7.57 31.94 -5.29
CA ASN A 300 -6.45 32.53 -6.01
C ASN A 300 -5.93 33.83 -5.35
N ILE A 301 -6.66 34.38 -4.39
CA ILE A 301 -6.32 35.65 -3.76
C ILE A 301 -5.39 35.38 -2.57
N PRO A 302 -4.16 35.92 -2.52
CA PRO A 302 -3.30 35.78 -1.35
C PRO A 302 -3.95 36.40 -0.10
N ILE A 303 -3.73 35.79 1.06
CA ILE A 303 -4.10 36.41 2.34
C ILE A 303 -2.98 37.39 2.72
N PRO A 304 -3.29 38.68 2.96
CA PRO A 304 -2.27 39.66 3.34
C PRO A 304 -1.62 39.25 4.67
N VAL A 305 -0.28 39.26 4.69
CA VAL A 305 0.53 38.96 5.88
C VAL A 305 1.32 40.22 6.23
N SER A 306 1.21 40.70 7.48
CA SER A 306 2.06 41.78 7.98
C SER A 306 3.52 41.29 8.07
N PRO A 307 4.54 42.12 7.77
CA PRO A 307 5.95 41.75 7.96
C PRO A 307 6.24 41.20 9.37
N ASP A 308 5.58 41.72 10.41
CA ASP A 308 5.74 41.26 11.81
C ASP A 308 5.17 39.85 12.06
N HIS A 309 4.31 39.36 11.16
CA HIS A 309 3.72 38.02 11.20
C HIS A 309 4.36 37.05 10.19
N MET A 310 5.36 37.51 9.41
CA MET A 310 6.12 36.65 8.51
C MET A 310 7.09 35.81 9.33
N MET A 311 6.77 34.53 9.52
CA MET A 311 7.72 33.58 10.10
C MET A 311 8.78 33.25 9.04
N SER A 312 10.00 33.77 9.22
CA SER A 312 11.15 33.46 8.36
C SER A 312 11.58 32.00 8.56
N MET A 313 11.00 31.08 7.80
CA MET A 313 11.56 29.74 7.55
C MET A 313 12.76 29.86 6.59
N LYS A 314 13.82 30.56 7.03
CA LYS A 314 15.11 30.59 6.34
C LYS A 314 15.90 29.34 6.72
N HIS A 315 15.92 28.35 5.84
CA HIS A 315 17.00 27.38 5.82
C HIS A 315 18.18 28.01 5.05
N GLU A 316 18.96 28.85 5.71
CA GLU A 316 20.22 29.33 5.15
C GLU A 316 21.31 28.28 5.37
N SER A 317 21.86 27.73 4.29
CA SER A 317 23.19 27.13 4.29
C SER A 317 24.22 28.23 4.50
N ALA A 318 25.10 28.06 5.49
CA ALA A 318 26.17 29.00 5.82
C ALA A 318 27.04 29.33 4.58
N PRO A 319 27.40 30.61 4.34
CA PRO A 319 28.28 30.96 3.24
C PRO A 319 29.73 30.55 3.55
N GLN A 320 30.43 30.06 2.52
CA GLN A 320 31.88 29.88 2.51
C GLN A 320 32.56 31.20 2.86
N LYS A 321 33.47 31.15 3.83
CA LYS A 321 34.39 32.24 4.15
C LYS A 321 35.46 32.32 3.07
N ASP A 322 35.38 33.33 2.22
CA ASP A 322 36.58 33.92 1.61
C ASP A 322 36.84 35.27 2.26
N VAL A 323 38.04 35.39 2.83
CA VAL A 323 38.56 36.57 3.53
C VAL A 323 39.21 37.48 2.48
N VAL A 324 38.64 38.66 2.25
CA VAL A 324 39.41 39.85 1.87
C VAL A 324 38.84 41.06 2.61
N ASP A 325 39.68 41.59 3.48
CA ASP A 325 39.49 42.78 4.31
C ASP A 325 39.71 44.06 3.49
N LEU A 326 38.81 45.05 3.58
CA LEU A 326 39.10 46.47 3.36
C LEU A 326 38.06 47.33 4.11
N GLN A 327 38.59 48.31 4.86
CA GLN A 327 38.00 49.11 5.94
C GLN A 327 36.99 50.20 5.51
N GLU A 328 35.91 50.32 6.30
CA GLU A 328 35.25 51.52 6.91
C GLU A 328 35.15 52.89 6.16
N PRO A 329 34.07 53.71 6.37
CA PRO A 329 33.74 54.23 7.71
C PRO A 329 32.25 54.37 8.10
N LYS A 330 32.09 54.44 9.43
CA LYS A 330 30.90 54.74 10.23
C LYS A 330 30.19 56.04 9.87
N ARG A 331 28.86 56.05 10.05
CA ARG A 331 28.12 57.24 10.49
C ARG A 331 27.02 56.82 11.48
N GLU A 332 27.08 57.40 12.67
CA GLU A 332 26.08 57.32 13.74
C GLU A 332 24.84 58.14 13.37
N GLU A 333 23.64 57.63 13.67
CA GLU A 333 22.52 58.47 14.11
C GLU A 333 21.50 57.63 14.90
N GLU A 334 21.06 58.21 16.02
CA GLU A 334 20.26 57.66 17.10
C GLU A 334 18.83 57.31 16.65
N VAL A 335 18.28 56.18 17.12
CA VAL A 335 16.85 55.86 16.97
C VAL A 335 16.22 55.71 18.34
N LEU A 336 15.22 56.57 18.58
CA LEU A 336 14.34 56.57 19.74
C LEU A 336 13.63 55.23 19.94
N ASP A 337 13.55 54.85 21.21
CA ASP A 337 12.76 53.75 21.76
C ASP A 337 11.25 53.94 21.48
N GLN A 338 10.66 53.05 20.68
CA GLN A 338 9.21 52.89 20.52
C GLN A 338 8.78 51.46 20.87
N GLY A 339 9.15 51.01 22.07
CA GLY A 339 8.50 49.90 22.74
C GLY A 339 7.31 50.34 23.59
N ASP A 340 6.25 50.97 23.05
CA ASP A 340 5.06 51.26 23.88
C ASP A 340 3.73 51.46 23.13
N LEU A 341 3.27 50.46 22.37
CA LEU A 341 1.88 50.46 21.86
C LEU A 341 1.08 49.19 22.21
N TYR A 342 1.71 48.02 22.27
CA TYR A 342 1.05 46.77 22.66
C TYR A 342 1.03 46.50 24.18
N SER A 343 1.91 47.15 24.94
CA SER A 343 1.89 47.20 26.42
C SER A 343 0.68 48.01 26.93
N LEU A 344 0.34 49.11 26.24
CA LEU A 344 -0.81 49.94 26.58
C LEU A 344 -2.16 49.28 26.26
N LEU A 345 -2.26 48.49 25.19
CA LEU A 345 -3.50 47.79 24.81
C LEU A 345 -3.88 46.66 25.79
N SER A 346 -2.91 46.04 26.44
CA SER A 346 -3.17 45.02 27.49
C SER A 346 -3.57 45.63 28.84
N LYS A 347 -3.24 46.90 29.11
CA LYS A 347 -3.74 47.64 30.28
C LYS A 347 -5.14 48.22 30.07
N LEU A 348 -5.49 48.62 28.84
CA LEU A 348 -6.77 49.26 28.52
C LEU A 348 -7.98 48.30 28.44
N LEU A 349 -7.75 46.99 28.30
CA LEU A 349 -8.82 45.97 28.30
C LEU A 349 -9.00 45.28 29.67
N GLY A 350 -8.28 45.73 30.70
CA GLY A 350 -8.31 45.20 32.06
C GLY A 350 -9.24 45.90 33.05
N GLU A 351 -9.98 46.94 32.66
CA GLU A 351 -10.86 47.68 33.58
C GLU A 351 -12.21 48.02 32.94
N ARG A 352 -13.20 47.15 33.15
CA ARG A 352 -14.63 47.47 33.27
C ARG A 352 -15.37 46.24 33.83
N GLU A 353 -15.45 46.18 35.15
CA GLU A 353 -16.63 45.63 35.85
C GLU A 353 -17.79 46.62 35.55
N ASP A 354 -19.03 46.22 35.24
CA ASP A 354 -19.98 45.62 36.15
C ASP A 354 -21.21 45.03 35.43
N VAL A 355 -21.96 44.23 36.20
CA VAL A 355 -23.33 43.69 35.99
C VAL A 355 -23.38 42.27 35.40
N VAL A 356 -23.35 41.22 36.24
CA VAL A 356 -24.54 40.57 36.85
C VAL A 356 -24.14 39.55 37.93
N HIS A 357 -24.58 39.84 39.16
CA HIS A 357 -24.86 39.02 40.35
C HIS A 357 -24.11 37.71 40.70
N MET A 358 -23.36 37.81 41.80
CA MET A 358 -23.07 36.74 42.76
C MET A 358 -24.34 36.08 43.32
N HIS A 359 -24.36 34.75 43.39
CA HIS A 359 -24.92 34.02 44.54
C HIS A 359 -23.83 33.11 45.13
N LYS A 360 -23.55 33.33 46.43
CA LYS A 360 -22.61 32.57 47.26
C LYS A 360 -23.02 31.09 47.31
N TYR A 361 -22.09 30.20 47.01
CA TYR A 361 -22.23 28.76 47.24
C TYR A 361 -21.55 28.38 48.56
N ASN A 362 -22.31 27.80 49.49
CA ASN A 362 -21.85 27.35 50.81
C ASN A 362 -21.68 25.82 50.80
N PRO A 363 -20.50 25.26 51.11
CA PRO A 363 -20.16 23.83 50.94
C PRO A 363 -20.83 22.84 51.91
N THR A 364 -21.91 23.23 52.60
CA THR A 364 -22.57 22.37 53.61
C THR A 364 -23.89 21.74 53.11
N GLU A 365 -24.42 22.15 51.96
CA GLU A 365 -25.64 21.54 51.38
C GLU A 365 -25.38 20.34 50.46
N VAL A 366 -24.19 20.21 49.87
CA VAL A 366 -23.83 19.05 49.02
C VAL A 366 -23.76 17.76 49.83
N ALA A 367 -23.23 17.83 51.06
CA ALA A 367 -23.15 16.66 51.95
C ALA A 367 -24.53 16.13 52.39
N ARG A 368 -25.59 16.94 52.31
CA ARG A 368 -26.97 16.53 52.64
C ARG A 368 -27.74 16.04 51.40
N ALA A 369 -27.41 16.55 50.21
CA ALA A 369 -27.93 16.06 48.93
C ALA A 369 -27.34 14.68 48.54
N GLN A 370 -26.06 14.44 48.84
CA GLN A 370 -25.38 13.16 48.59
C GLN A 370 -25.89 12.03 49.51
N LYS A 371 -26.48 12.37 50.66
CA LYS A 371 -27.08 11.41 51.60
C LYS A 371 -28.53 11.03 51.25
N ARG A 372 -29.26 11.90 50.53
CA ARG A 372 -30.61 11.58 50.01
C ARG A 372 -30.56 10.73 48.74
N LEU A 373 -29.59 10.99 47.86
CA LEU A 373 -29.39 10.20 46.63
C LEU A 373 -28.94 8.76 46.92
N MET A 374 -28.07 8.55 47.93
CA MET A 374 -27.63 7.21 48.34
C MET A 374 -28.72 6.39 49.05
N ALA A 375 -29.72 7.04 49.68
CA ALA A 375 -30.89 6.35 50.24
C ALA A 375 -31.93 5.99 49.16
N GLU A 376 -31.97 6.74 48.06
CA GLU A 376 -32.85 6.49 46.91
C GLU A 376 -32.32 5.35 46.03
N ILE A 377 -30.99 5.18 45.96
CA ILE A 377 -30.31 4.07 45.27
C ILE A 377 -30.48 2.73 46.01
N ASP A 378 -30.42 2.71 47.35
CA ASP A 378 -30.68 1.50 48.16
C ASP A 378 -32.14 1.03 48.08
N SER A 379 -33.09 1.94 47.87
CA SER A 379 -34.52 1.65 47.68
C SER A 379 -34.81 0.99 46.32
N ILE A 380 -34.00 1.29 45.30
CA ILE A 380 -34.14 0.73 43.94
C ILE A 380 -33.49 -0.67 43.84
N MET A 381 -32.46 -0.96 44.65
CA MET A 381 -31.80 -2.27 44.67
C MET A 381 -32.52 -3.35 45.50
N GLN A 382 -33.53 -3.00 46.32
CA GLN A 382 -34.34 -3.96 47.07
C GLN A 382 -35.65 -4.41 46.38
N LYS A 383 -35.94 -3.96 45.15
CA LYS A 383 -37.15 -4.37 44.41
C LYS A 383 -36.85 -4.77 42.97
N LYS A 384 -36.19 -5.92 42.80
CA LYS A 384 -36.58 -6.94 41.81
C LYS A 384 -35.69 -8.18 41.97
N ASP A 385 -36.18 -9.06 42.83
CA ASP A 385 -35.81 -10.47 42.91
C ASP A 385 -36.32 -11.25 41.68
N LEU A 386 -35.81 -12.49 41.57
CA LEU A 386 -36.16 -13.62 40.69
C LEU A 386 -35.23 -13.74 39.46
N GLY A 387 -34.35 -14.74 39.31
CA GLY A 387 -34.05 -15.96 40.07
C GLY A 387 -33.20 -16.87 39.17
N TRP A 388 -32.11 -17.40 39.70
CA TRP A 388 -31.15 -18.31 39.02
C TRP A 388 -31.45 -19.78 39.43
N PRO A 389 -31.21 -20.79 38.56
CA PRO A 389 -30.29 -21.91 38.93
C PRO A 389 -29.41 -22.30 37.70
N ARG A 390 -28.07 -22.28 37.65
CA ARG A 390 -26.98 -22.93 38.41
C ARG A 390 -27.10 -24.45 38.34
N LEU A 391 -26.43 -25.03 37.34
CA LEU A 391 -25.74 -26.30 37.45
C LEU A 391 -24.32 -26.13 36.89
N GLY A 392 -23.32 -26.40 37.72
CA GLY A 392 -21.97 -26.72 37.26
C GLY A 392 -21.78 -28.23 37.20
N TYR A 393 -20.78 -28.71 36.48
CA TYR A 393 -19.91 -29.82 36.89
C TYR A 393 -18.73 -30.00 35.91
N LYS A 394 -17.71 -30.70 36.42
CA LYS A 394 -16.31 -30.84 36.00
C LYS A 394 -16.06 -31.83 34.84
N THR A 395 -14.90 -31.64 34.21
CA THR A 395 -13.97 -32.56 33.50
C THR A 395 -14.24 -34.07 33.46
N LYS A 396 -14.13 -34.72 32.28
CA LYS A 396 -13.20 -35.86 31.98
C LYS A 396 -13.31 -36.41 30.53
N GLU A 397 -12.25 -37.12 30.15
CA GLU A 397 -11.88 -37.77 28.87
C GLU A 397 -12.70 -39.01 28.44
N ASP A 398 -12.55 -39.32 27.14
CA ASP A 398 -12.56 -40.61 26.42
C ASP A 398 -13.84 -41.39 26.02
N ALA A 399 -13.87 -41.67 24.71
CA ALA A 399 -14.16 -42.95 24.02
C ALA A 399 -15.53 -43.24 23.35
N ILE A 400 -15.47 -43.34 22.01
CA ILE A 400 -15.77 -44.54 21.17
C ILE A 400 -17.22 -44.85 20.63
N LEU A 401 -17.28 -44.90 19.27
CA LEU A 401 -18.02 -45.78 18.29
C LEU A 401 -19.55 -45.96 18.26
N ALA A 402 -20.15 -45.74 17.07
CA ALA A 402 -20.87 -46.73 16.21
C ALA A 402 -21.31 -46.05 14.88
N ARG A 403 -20.82 -46.44 13.68
CA ARG A 403 -21.18 -47.55 12.76
C ARG A 403 -22.55 -47.45 12.05
N ASP A 404 -22.53 -47.30 10.72
CA ASP A 404 -22.88 -48.34 9.69
C ASP A 404 -22.67 -47.79 8.25
N ARG A 405 -21.86 -48.42 7.39
CA ARG A 405 -22.14 -49.49 6.38
C ARG A 405 -23.00 -49.01 5.19
N VAL A 406 -22.79 -49.35 3.91
CA VAL A 406 -21.90 -50.19 3.07
C VAL A 406 -22.28 -49.85 1.61
N HIS A 407 -21.35 -49.84 0.65
CA HIS A 407 -21.42 -50.61 -0.62
C HIS A 407 -20.12 -50.50 -1.43
N LYS A 408 -19.92 -51.47 -2.31
CA LYS A 408 -18.67 -52.14 -2.72
C LYS A 408 -18.70 -52.36 -4.25
N PHE A 409 -17.52 -52.56 -4.85
CA PHE A 409 -17.20 -53.04 -6.23
C PHE A 409 -17.22 -51.97 -7.36
N HIS A 410 -16.33 -51.96 -8.37
CA HIS A 410 -15.43 -52.97 -8.95
C HIS A 410 -14.07 -52.36 -9.41
N GLN A 411 -13.06 -53.22 -9.39
CA GLN A 411 -11.69 -53.10 -9.92
C GLN A 411 -11.66 -53.52 -11.40
N LEU A 412 -10.78 -52.93 -12.23
CA LEU A 412 -10.18 -53.57 -13.41
C LEU A 412 -8.85 -52.86 -13.77
N GLU A 413 -7.76 -53.63 -13.73
CA GLU A 413 -6.45 -53.29 -14.28
C GLU A 413 -6.44 -53.54 -15.80
N SER A 414 -5.59 -52.82 -16.55
CA SER A 414 -4.82 -53.45 -17.65
C SER A 414 -3.58 -52.62 -18.04
N THR A 415 -2.45 -53.28 -17.84
CA THR A 415 -1.13 -53.20 -18.49
C THR A 415 -1.11 -52.71 -19.95
N VAL A 416 -0.05 -51.99 -20.37
CA VAL A 416 1.00 -52.45 -21.32
C VAL A 416 1.99 -51.30 -21.65
N SER A 417 3.25 -51.71 -21.84
CA SER A 417 4.55 -51.05 -21.96
C SER A 417 4.86 -50.42 -23.36
N PRO A 418 6.04 -49.75 -23.54
CA PRO A 418 6.26 -48.65 -24.49
C PRO A 418 6.98 -49.05 -25.79
N SER A 419 7.07 -48.11 -26.75
CA SER A 419 7.95 -48.25 -27.92
C SER A 419 8.88 -47.05 -28.15
N ARG A 420 10.16 -47.42 -28.24
CA ARG A 420 11.41 -46.69 -28.50
C ARG A 420 11.46 -45.72 -29.69
N SER A 421 12.20 -44.64 -29.44
CA SER A 421 13.20 -43.93 -30.26
C SER A 421 13.50 -44.38 -31.70
N ARG A 422 13.62 -43.40 -32.61
CA ARG A 422 14.49 -43.49 -33.80
C ARG A 422 15.22 -42.17 -34.06
N THR A 423 16.54 -42.25 -34.10
CA THR A 423 17.52 -41.20 -34.42
C THR A 423 17.98 -41.28 -35.89
N VAL A 424 18.71 -40.23 -36.31
CA VAL A 424 19.76 -40.16 -37.38
C VAL A 424 19.28 -39.63 -38.77
N PRO A 425 20.07 -38.87 -39.59
CA PRO A 425 21.28 -38.03 -39.37
C PRO A 425 21.27 -36.61 -40.00
N VAL A 426 22.31 -35.85 -39.62
CA VAL A 426 22.86 -34.60 -40.20
C VAL A 426 23.37 -34.76 -41.64
N ARG A 427 23.24 -33.69 -42.46
CA ARG A 427 24.03 -33.42 -43.69
C ARG A 427 24.46 -31.95 -43.74
N GLN A 428 25.76 -31.72 -43.88
CA GLN A 428 26.39 -30.54 -44.54
C GLN A 428 26.57 -30.88 -46.05
N PRO A 429 26.80 -29.94 -47.02
CA PRO A 429 27.76 -28.82 -46.92
C PRO A 429 27.56 -27.55 -47.82
N THR A 430 28.58 -26.67 -47.75
CA THR A 430 29.17 -25.72 -48.74
C THR A 430 28.58 -24.33 -49.04
N THR A 431 29.40 -23.33 -48.65
CA THR A 431 29.86 -22.09 -49.33
C THR A 431 29.10 -21.55 -50.55
N GLY A 432 28.60 -20.30 -50.42
CA GLY A 432 28.20 -19.41 -51.49
C GLY A 432 27.97 -17.99 -50.95
N GLU A 433 28.65 -17.02 -51.54
CA GLU A 433 28.76 -15.61 -51.17
C GLU A 433 27.58 -14.80 -51.78
N VAL A 434 26.69 -14.20 -50.97
CA VAL A 434 25.65 -13.25 -51.48
C VAL A 434 25.29 -12.17 -50.44
N THR A 435 25.63 -10.95 -50.83
CA THR A 435 25.08 -9.60 -50.55
C THR A 435 24.20 -9.33 -49.31
N TRP A 436 24.62 -8.30 -48.57
CA TRP A 436 23.87 -7.59 -47.53
C TRP A 436 22.53 -7.09 -48.06
N HIS A 437 21.43 -7.72 -47.62
CA HIS A 437 20.10 -7.14 -47.62
C HIS A 437 19.61 -7.12 -46.18
N SER A 438 19.22 -5.93 -45.73
CA SER A 438 18.65 -5.65 -44.42
C SER A 438 17.55 -6.65 -44.11
N LYS A 439 17.84 -7.61 -43.21
CA LYS A 439 16.85 -8.54 -42.69
C LYS A 439 16.25 -7.84 -41.48
N HIS A 440 15.01 -7.36 -41.63
CA HIS A 440 14.11 -7.21 -40.49
C HIS A 440 14.14 -8.52 -39.71
N THR A 441 14.85 -8.53 -38.59
CA THR A 441 14.61 -9.51 -37.52
C THR A 441 13.21 -9.20 -37.03
N ALA A 442 12.26 -10.08 -37.33
CA ALA A 442 10.99 -10.09 -36.61
C ALA A 442 11.34 -10.22 -35.12
N GLU A 443 11.23 -9.14 -34.37
CA GLU A 443 11.48 -9.14 -32.94
C GLU A 443 10.41 -10.04 -32.30
N THR A 444 10.86 -11.18 -31.77
CA THR A 444 10.00 -12.18 -31.15
C THR A 444 9.56 -11.66 -29.78
N HIS A 445 8.48 -10.89 -29.73
CA HIS A 445 7.87 -10.38 -28.51
C HIS A 445 6.96 -11.45 -27.85
N LEU A 446 6.88 -11.45 -26.52
CA LEU A 446 5.93 -12.27 -25.78
C LEU A 446 4.52 -11.65 -25.83
N VAL A 447 3.52 -12.47 -26.13
CA VAL A 447 2.12 -12.06 -26.18
C VAL A 447 1.28 -12.90 -25.22
N GLU A 448 0.25 -12.28 -24.64
CA GLU A 448 -0.70 -12.94 -23.76
C GLU A 448 -1.54 -13.98 -24.54
N VAL A 449 -1.83 -15.10 -23.90
CA VAL A 449 -2.80 -16.10 -24.37
C VAL A 449 -4.12 -15.87 -23.65
N SER A 450 -4.93 -14.95 -24.17
CA SER A 450 -6.18 -14.48 -23.53
C SER A 450 -7.29 -15.52 -23.39
N ASP A 451 -7.23 -16.62 -24.14
CA ASP A 451 -8.19 -17.74 -24.05
C ASP A 451 -7.76 -18.81 -23.03
N TRP A 452 -6.68 -18.57 -22.29
CA TRP A 452 -6.18 -19.45 -21.24
C TRP A 452 -6.37 -18.80 -19.85
N PRO A 453 -6.87 -19.52 -18.84
CA PRO A 453 -7.37 -20.90 -18.90
C PRO A 453 -8.74 -20.99 -19.60
N GLU A 454 -9.05 -22.14 -20.23
CA GLU A 454 -10.34 -22.36 -20.90
C GLU A 454 -11.54 -22.39 -19.92
N ALA A 455 -11.26 -22.56 -18.62
CA ALA A 455 -12.26 -22.53 -17.54
C ALA A 455 -11.69 -21.84 -16.30
N ASP A 456 -12.57 -21.22 -15.52
CA ASP A 456 -12.21 -20.60 -14.24
C ASP A 456 -11.64 -21.63 -13.26
N LEU A 457 -10.46 -21.32 -12.73
CA LEU A 457 -9.71 -22.16 -11.79
C LEU A 457 -10.14 -21.97 -10.33
N GLN A 458 -11.00 -20.98 -10.03
CA GLN A 458 -11.48 -20.66 -8.67
C GLN A 458 -10.33 -20.50 -7.66
N LEU A 459 -9.35 -19.69 -8.04
CA LEU A 459 -8.17 -19.42 -7.23
C LEU A 459 -8.45 -18.32 -6.21
N GLY A 460 -7.59 -18.28 -5.19
CA GLY A 460 -7.41 -17.08 -4.36
C GLY A 460 -6.08 -16.43 -4.73
N GLN A 461 -5.50 -15.66 -3.81
CA GLN A 461 -4.21 -15.03 -4.04
C GLN A 461 -3.15 -16.07 -4.44
N VAL A 462 -2.68 -16.01 -5.69
CA VAL A 462 -1.67 -16.92 -6.23
C VAL A 462 -0.32 -16.50 -5.68
N SER A 463 0.25 -17.31 -4.80
CA SER A 463 1.48 -16.95 -4.09
C SER A 463 2.72 -17.62 -4.69
N GLY A 464 2.55 -18.77 -5.36
CA GLY A 464 3.66 -19.50 -5.96
C GLY A 464 3.25 -20.37 -7.14
N LEU A 465 4.20 -20.62 -8.05
CA LEU A 465 4.09 -21.43 -9.24
C LEU A 465 5.29 -22.38 -9.36
N ALA A 466 5.05 -23.59 -9.84
CA ALA A 466 6.11 -24.55 -10.15
C ALA A 466 5.76 -25.38 -11.39
N LEU A 467 6.73 -26.15 -11.87
CA LEU A 467 6.52 -27.12 -12.95
C LEU A 467 6.93 -28.51 -12.47
N ASN A 468 6.16 -29.54 -12.82
CA ASN A 468 6.61 -30.92 -12.62
C ASN A 468 7.47 -31.40 -13.79
N SER A 469 8.00 -32.62 -13.68
CA SER A 469 8.82 -33.28 -14.70
C SER A 469 8.09 -33.49 -16.05
N ASN A 470 6.75 -33.53 -16.05
CA ASN A 470 5.93 -33.61 -17.28
C ASN A 470 5.70 -32.23 -17.93
N GLY A 471 6.08 -31.14 -17.26
CA GLY A 471 5.79 -29.77 -17.68
C GLY A 471 4.39 -29.29 -17.30
N ASP A 472 3.66 -30.02 -16.45
CA ASP A 472 2.38 -29.54 -15.92
C ASP A 472 2.61 -28.37 -14.96
N LEU A 473 1.70 -27.39 -15.02
CA LEU A 473 1.75 -26.21 -14.16
C LEU A 473 1.24 -26.57 -12.77
N ILE A 474 1.98 -26.21 -11.74
CA ILE A 474 1.56 -26.32 -10.34
C ILE A 474 1.29 -24.91 -9.84
N ILE A 475 0.08 -24.68 -9.34
CA ILE A 475 -0.36 -23.40 -8.78
C ILE A 475 -0.51 -23.57 -7.27
N PHE A 476 0.09 -22.67 -6.50
CA PHE A 476 -0.04 -22.58 -5.06
C PHE A 476 -0.74 -21.28 -4.69
N HIS A 477 -1.92 -21.37 -4.08
CA HIS A 477 -2.76 -20.22 -3.78
C HIS A 477 -3.32 -20.27 -2.35
N ARG A 478 -3.80 -19.12 -1.88
CA ARG A 478 -4.23 -18.91 -0.48
C ARG A 478 -5.70 -19.23 -0.21
N GLY A 479 -6.42 -19.81 -1.18
CA GLY A 479 -7.85 -20.09 -1.04
C GLY A 479 -8.64 -18.84 -0.64
N ASP A 480 -9.42 -18.93 0.44
CA ASP A 480 -10.17 -17.81 1.02
C ASP A 480 -9.35 -16.94 1.99
N HIS A 481 -8.10 -17.30 2.29
CA HIS A 481 -7.23 -16.50 3.13
C HIS A 481 -6.59 -15.36 2.35
N ILE A 482 -6.66 -14.16 2.92
CA ILE A 482 -6.07 -12.96 2.31
C ILE A 482 -4.87 -12.54 3.14
N TRP A 483 -3.71 -12.42 2.50
CA TRP A 483 -2.59 -11.69 3.09
C TRP A 483 -2.85 -10.21 2.95
N GLY A 484 -3.31 -9.61 4.04
CA GLY A 484 -3.49 -8.17 4.16
C GLY A 484 -2.54 -7.56 5.17
N ILE A 485 -2.69 -6.26 5.35
CA ILE A 485 -1.94 -5.43 6.29
C ILE A 485 -1.99 -5.96 7.74
N ASN A 486 -3.07 -6.64 8.12
CA ASN A 486 -3.31 -7.12 9.49
C ASN A 486 -2.98 -8.61 9.69
N SER A 487 -2.48 -9.31 8.67
CA SER A 487 -2.21 -10.75 8.76
C SER A 487 -1.06 -11.07 9.72
N PHE A 488 -0.08 -10.16 9.85
CA PHE A 488 1.12 -10.34 10.67
C PHE A 488 1.43 -9.13 11.55
N ILE A 489 1.85 -9.38 12.79
CA ILE A 489 2.43 -8.37 13.70
C ILE A 489 3.78 -8.91 14.19
N ASN A 490 4.87 -8.22 13.87
CA ASN A 490 6.24 -8.63 14.23
C ASN A 490 6.55 -10.09 13.84
N GLY A 491 6.16 -10.49 12.64
CA GLY A 491 6.29 -11.87 12.17
C GLY A 491 5.20 -12.82 12.69
N ILE A 492 4.47 -12.49 13.76
CA ILE A 492 3.47 -13.39 14.34
C ILE A 492 2.16 -13.29 13.54
N TYR A 493 1.67 -14.43 13.06
CA TYR A 493 0.38 -14.53 12.38
C TYR A 493 -0.80 -14.29 13.33
N GLN A 494 -1.70 -13.36 12.96
CA GLN A 494 -2.78 -12.89 13.83
C GLN A 494 -4.09 -13.66 13.67
N GLN A 495 -4.30 -14.32 12.53
CA GLN A 495 -5.60 -14.87 12.15
C GLN A 495 -5.67 -16.39 12.39
N LYS A 496 -5.05 -16.89 13.46
CA LYS A 496 -5.00 -18.33 13.78
C LYS A 496 -6.40 -18.95 13.96
N ASP A 497 -7.35 -18.14 14.41
CA ASP A 497 -8.73 -18.54 14.67
C ASP A 497 -9.53 -18.89 13.40
N LEU A 498 -9.06 -18.47 12.20
CA LEU A 498 -9.68 -18.88 10.93
C LEU A 498 -9.55 -20.38 10.67
N GLY A 499 -8.61 -21.05 11.35
CA GLY A 499 -8.24 -22.42 11.03
C GLY A 499 -7.38 -22.50 9.76
N PRO A 500 -6.94 -23.70 9.36
CA PRO A 500 -6.23 -23.88 8.10
C PRO A 500 -7.19 -23.71 6.91
N ILE A 501 -6.63 -23.31 5.76
CA ILE A 501 -7.35 -23.13 4.49
C ILE A 501 -8.08 -24.41 4.14
N GLN A 502 -9.40 -24.30 3.98
CA GLN A 502 -10.26 -25.46 3.74
C GLN A 502 -10.29 -25.88 2.27
N GLN A 503 -9.88 -25.03 1.33
CA GLN A 503 -9.74 -25.38 -0.09
C GLN A 503 -8.46 -26.19 -0.34
N SER A 504 -8.39 -26.88 -1.48
CA SER A 504 -7.12 -27.43 -1.97
C SER A 504 -6.25 -26.28 -2.45
N THR A 505 -5.10 -26.05 -1.80
CA THR A 505 -4.20 -24.92 -2.10
C THR A 505 -3.21 -25.20 -3.22
N ILE A 506 -2.97 -26.47 -3.54
CA ILE A 506 -2.05 -26.91 -4.61
C ILE A 506 -2.88 -27.49 -5.75
N MET A 507 -2.82 -26.87 -6.92
CA MET A 507 -3.50 -27.35 -8.14
C MET A 507 -2.47 -27.70 -9.21
N VAL A 508 -2.55 -28.90 -9.78
CA VAL A 508 -1.81 -29.29 -10.98
C VAL A 508 -2.72 -29.07 -12.18
N VAL A 509 -2.25 -28.32 -13.17
CA VAL A 509 -3.03 -27.79 -14.29
C VAL A 509 -2.32 -28.08 -15.60
N ASP A 510 -3.09 -28.50 -16.61
CA ASP A 510 -2.60 -28.66 -17.99
C ASP A 510 -2.17 -27.29 -18.55
N PRO A 511 -0.88 -27.12 -18.92
CA PRO A 511 -0.36 -25.84 -19.40
C PRO A 511 -0.94 -25.45 -20.76
N VAL A 512 -1.55 -26.38 -21.51
CA VAL A 512 -2.11 -26.11 -22.85
C VAL A 512 -3.51 -25.52 -22.76
N ARG A 513 -4.39 -26.12 -21.95
CA ARG A 513 -5.82 -25.76 -21.84
C ARG A 513 -6.20 -25.08 -20.53
N GLY A 514 -5.38 -25.19 -19.49
CA GLY A 514 -5.72 -24.66 -18.17
C GLY A 514 -6.70 -25.56 -17.42
N LYS A 515 -6.74 -26.86 -17.72
CA LYS A 515 -7.62 -27.82 -17.02
C LYS A 515 -6.94 -28.34 -15.77
N VAL A 516 -7.64 -28.32 -14.64
CA VAL A 516 -7.17 -28.97 -13.40
C VAL A 516 -7.06 -30.48 -13.61
N LEU A 517 -5.85 -31.00 -13.45
CA LEU A 517 -5.49 -32.43 -13.49
C LEU A 517 -5.57 -33.06 -12.11
N LYS A 518 -5.17 -32.30 -11.07
CA LYS A 518 -5.09 -32.78 -9.69
C LYS A 518 -5.17 -31.61 -8.71
N ALA A 519 -5.70 -31.86 -7.52
CA ALA A 519 -5.74 -30.89 -6.43
C ALA A 519 -5.35 -31.55 -5.10
N SER A 520 -4.61 -30.84 -4.26
CA SER A 520 -4.03 -31.29 -2.98
C SER A 520 -3.85 -30.10 -2.01
N GLY A 521 -3.41 -30.36 -0.78
CA GLY A 521 -3.06 -29.31 0.19
C GLY A 521 -4.21 -28.85 1.09
N ARG A 522 -5.31 -29.59 1.14
CA ARG A 522 -6.51 -29.21 1.88
C ARG A 522 -6.26 -29.29 3.40
N ASN A 523 -6.66 -28.26 4.15
CA ASN A 523 -6.51 -28.20 5.62
C ASN A 523 -5.05 -28.25 6.12
N MET A 524 -4.08 -27.86 5.29
CA MET A 524 -2.66 -27.96 5.65
C MET A 524 -2.00 -26.61 5.94
N PHE A 525 -2.46 -25.54 5.29
CA PHE A 525 -1.76 -24.25 5.24
C PHE A 525 -2.60 -23.14 5.86
N TYR A 526 -1.93 -22.11 6.34
CA TYR A 526 -2.55 -20.89 6.86
C TYR A 526 -2.25 -19.68 6.01
N MET A 527 -1.03 -19.58 5.48
CA MET A 527 -0.64 -18.50 4.61
C MET A 527 0.50 -18.97 3.69
N PRO A 528 0.16 -19.74 2.64
CA PRO A 528 1.14 -20.26 1.70
C PRO A 528 1.86 -19.13 0.95
N HIS A 529 3.13 -19.36 0.62
CA HIS A 529 3.97 -18.41 -0.12
C HIS A 529 4.62 -19.07 -1.34
N GLY A 530 5.83 -19.61 -1.24
CA GLY A 530 6.59 -20.21 -2.35
C GLY A 530 6.36 -21.71 -2.50
N ILE A 531 6.57 -22.21 -3.72
CA ILE A 531 6.51 -23.65 -4.07
C ILE A 531 7.58 -23.98 -5.12
N THR A 532 8.22 -25.14 -4.97
CA THR A 532 9.07 -25.73 -6.02
C THR A 532 8.91 -27.24 -6.05
N THR A 533 9.43 -27.88 -7.09
CA THR A 533 9.44 -29.34 -7.25
C THR A 533 10.88 -29.87 -7.18
N ASP A 534 11.05 -31.03 -6.54
CA ASP A 534 12.31 -31.77 -6.65
C ASP A 534 12.31 -32.76 -7.82
N LYS A 535 13.44 -33.43 -8.02
CA LYS A 535 13.63 -34.43 -9.09
C LYS A 535 12.65 -35.62 -9.05
N ASP A 536 11.99 -35.85 -7.92
CA ASP A 536 11.00 -36.90 -7.71
C ASP A 536 9.57 -36.32 -7.72
N ASP A 537 9.41 -35.10 -8.24
CA ASP A 537 8.20 -34.28 -8.30
C ASP A 537 7.58 -33.91 -6.94
N ASN A 538 8.25 -34.18 -5.81
CA ASN A 538 7.73 -33.78 -4.51
C ASN A 538 7.70 -32.26 -4.40
N TYR A 539 6.67 -31.74 -3.73
CA TYR A 539 6.51 -30.30 -3.53
C TYR A 539 7.31 -29.85 -2.32
N TRP A 540 8.10 -28.80 -2.49
CA TRP A 540 8.71 -28.06 -1.40
C TRP A 540 8.01 -26.73 -1.30
N VAL A 541 7.41 -26.45 -0.15
CA VAL A 541 6.56 -25.27 0.05
C VAL A 541 6.96 -24.48 1.28
N THR A 542 6.72 -23.19 1.25
CA THR A 542 6.83 -22.31 2.42
C THR A 542 5.45 -21.84 2.86
N ASP A 543 5.26 -21.81 4.18
CA ASP A 543 4.11 -21.15 4.79
C ASP A 543 4.62 -20.10 5.78
N VAL A 544 4.30 -18.85 5.48
CA VAL A 544 4.79 -17.71 6.26
C VAL A 544 4.09 -17.57 7.60
N ALA A 545 2.85 -18.06 7.75
CA ALA A 545 2.11 -18.06 9.00
C ALA A 545 2.61 -19.15 9.94
N LEU A 546 2.91 -20.32 9.37
CA LEU A 546 3.50 -21.42 10.10
C LEU A 546 4.99 -21.23 10.37
N HIS A 547 5.68 -20.33 9.65
CA HIS A 547 7.14 -20.20 9.70
C HIS A 547 7.88 -21.50 9.35
N GLN A 548 7.33 -22.23 8.39
CA GLN A 548 7.78 -23.58 8.06
C GLN A 548 8.12 -23.73 6.59
N VAL A 549 9.05 -24.66 6.35
CA VAL A 549 9.33 -25.26 5.04
C VAL A 549 8.87 -26.71 5.10
N ILE A 550 8.04 -27.12 4.16
CA ILE A 550 7.39 -28.43 4.17
C ILE A 550 7.68 -29.14 2.85
N LYS A 551 8.14 -30.39 2.92
CA LYS A 551 8.22 -31.30 1.79
C LYS A 551 6.99 -32.19 1.76
N LEU A 552 6.25 -32.18 0.66
CA LEU A 552 5.03 -32.97 0.45
C LEU A 552 5.21 -33.99 -0.67
N SER A 553 4.59 -35.15 -0.52
CA SER A 553 4.55 -36.15 -1.58
C SER A 553 3.67 -35.68 -2.75
N SER A 554 4.14 -35.92 -3.97
CA SER A 554 3.41 -35.65 -5.20
C SER A 554 2.32 -36.68 -5.52
N ASP A 555 2.16 -37.71 -4.68
CA ASP A 555 1.17 -38.77 -4.87
C ASP A 555 -0.28 -38.29 -4.68
N GLY A 556 -0.49 -37.08 -4.14
CA GLY A 556 -1.82 -36.47 -3.95
C GLY A 556 -2.53 -36.92 -2.70
N LYS A 557 -1.82 -37.58 -1.78
CA LYS A 557 -2.36 -37.99 -0.48
C LYS A 557 -1.96 -37.03 0.64
N ASP A 558 -1.46 -35.84 0.29
CA ASP A 558 -1.12 -34.77 1.24
C ASP A 558 -0.13 -35.20 2.33
N ARG A 559 0.71 -36.20 2.02
CA ARG A 559 1.66 -36.75 3.00
C ARG A 559 2.87 -35.83 3.16
N GLN A 560 3.04 -35.31 4.38
CA GLN A 560 4.24 -34.59 4.80
C GLN A 560 5.43 -35.56 4.91
N LEU A 561 6.47 -35.31 4.12
CA LEU A 561 7.71 -36.08 4.10
C LEU A 561 8.76 -35.47 5.04
N LEU A 562 8.78 -34.14 5.14
CA LEU A 562 9.70 -33.40 5.97
C LEU A 562 9.09 -32.05 6.35
N VAL A 563 9.36 -31.58 7.56
CA VAL A 563 8.97 -30.25 8.03
C VAL A 563 10.16 -29.64 8.76
N TRP A 564 10.50 -28.40 8.40
CA TRP A 564 11.47 -27.57 9.11
C TRP A 564 10.79 -26.30 9.62
N GLY A 565 11.25 -25.78 10.76
CA GLY A 565 10.56 -24.72 11.49
C GLY A 565 9.53 -25.26 12.47
N GLU A 566 9.06 -24.38 13.35
CA GLU A 566 8.05 -24.70 14.36
C GLU A 566 6.80 -23.86 14.10
N ALA A 567 5.64 -24.53 14.07
CA ALA A 567 4.40 -23.95 13.60
C ALA A 567 4.02 -22.72 14.43
N PHE A 568 3.91 -21.57 13.74
CA PHE A 568 3.59 -20.27 14.33
C PHE A 568 4.63 -19.70 15.31
N GLU A 569 5.85 -20.25 15.32
CA GLU A 569 6.95 -19.78 16.14
C GLU A 569 8.06 -19.18 15.27
N PRO A 570 8.09 -17.85 15.11
CA PRO A 570 9.13 -17.20 14.34
C PRO A 570 10.47 -17.28 15.08
N GLY A 571 11.55 -17.50 14.33
CA GLY A 571 12.90 -17.48 14.88
C GLY A 571 13.96 -17.26 13.81
N SER A 572 15.20 -17.07 14.26
CA SER A 572 16.36 -16.75 13.40
C SER A 572 17.53 -17.70 13.61
N ASP A 573 17.35 -18.79 14.36
CA ASP A 573 18.38 -19.81 14.52
C ASP A 573 18.43 -20.76 13.31
N LYS A 574 19.11 -21.91 13.45
CA LYS A 574 19.28 -22.90 12.37
C LYS A 574 18.08 -23.82 12.16
N LYS A 575 17.12 -23.80 13.08
CA LYS A 575 15.95 -24.70 13.12
C LYS A 575 14.63 -23.94 12.90
N HIS A 576 14.62 -22.64 13.17
CA HIS A 576 13.48 -21.76 12.99
C HIS A 576 13.65 -20.84 11.79
N PHE A 577 12.51 -20.46 11.20
CA PHE A 577 12.41 -19.42 10.18
C PHE A 577 11.54 -18.29 10.70
N CYS A 578 11.55 -17.15 10.02
CA CYS A 578 10.58 -16.09 10.26
C CYS A 578 10.08 -15.59 8.91
N GLN A 579 8.88 -16.09 8.58
CA GLN A 579 8.20 -15.87 7.31
C GLN A 579 9.10 -16.22 6.12
N PRO A 580 9.45 -17.50 5.92
CA PRO A 580 10.26 -17.92 4.78
C PRO A 580 9.47 -17.70 3.48
N THR A 581 10.16 -17.18 2.46
CA THR A 581 9.55 -16.71 1.21
C THR A 581 9.56 -17.82 0.16
N ASP A 582 10.69 -18.47 -0.08
CA ASP A 582 10.81 -19.38 -1.22
C ASP A 582 11.82 -20.51 -0.98
N VAL A 583 11.75 -21.53 -1.83
CA VAL A 583 12.62 -22.72 -1.79
C VAL A 583 13.10 -23.06 -3.18
N ALA A 584 14.40 -23.35 -3.31
CA ALA A 584 14.97 -23.92 -4.53
C ALA A 584 15.69 -25.24 -4.20
N VAL A 585 15.65 -26.20 -5.12
CA VAL A 585 16.31 -27.50 -4.98
C VAL A 585 17.30 -27.68 -6.11
N ASP A 586 18.54 -28.05 -5.78
CA ASP A 586 19.53 -28.47 -6.78
C ASP A 586 19.10 -29.83 -7.36
N PRO A 587 18.78 -29.93 -8.66
CA PRO A 587 18.30 -31.17 -9.26
C PRO A 587 19.38 -32.26 -9.33
N VAL A 588 20.66 -31.91 -9.22
CA VAL A 588 21.79 -32.83 -9.29
C VAL A 588 22.15 -33.35 -7.90
N THR A 589 22.34 -32.45 -6.94
CA THR A 589 22.81 -32.85 -5.59
C THR A 589 21.67 -33.11 -4.61
N GLY A 590 20.47 -32.56 -4.87
CA GLY A 590 19.33 -32.57 -3.94
C GLY A 590 19.47 -31.58 -2.77
N ASN A 591 20.51 -30.73 -2.77
CA ASN A 591 20.64 -29.68 -1.75
C ASN A 591 19.48 -28.69 -1.87
N VAL A 592 19.00 -28.21 -0.73
CA VAL A 592 17.83 -27.36 -0.63
C VAL A 592 18.26 -25.98 -0.13
N TYR A 593 17.73 -24.94 -0.76
CA TYR A 593 17.99 -23.54 -0.46
C TYR A 593 16.69 -22.88 -0.07
N VAL A 594 16.67 -22.17 1.05
CA VAL A 594 15.47 -21.52 1.59
C VAL A 594 15.77 -20.04 1.77
N SER A 595 14.92 -19.17 1.22
CA SER A 595 14.96 -17.75 1.52
C SER A 595 14.10 -17.46 2.75
N ASP A 596 14.74 -16.96 3.80
CA ASP A 596 14.12 -16.59 5.07
C ASP A 596 14.00 -15.07 5.11
N GLY A 597 13.06 -14.57 4.28
CA GLY A 597 13.20 -13.26 3.64
C GLY A 597 12.61 -12.09 4.39
N TYR A 598 11.41 -12.22 4.97
CA TYR A 598 10.71 -11.06 5.53
C TYR A 598 11.28 -10.55 6.85
N CYS A 599 11.84 -11.43 7.69
CA CYS A 599 12.42 -11.01 8.98
C CYS A 599 13.95 -11.15 9.07
N ASN A 600 14.52 -12.17 8.42
CA ASN A 600 15.89 -12.60 8.70
C ASN A 600 16.89 -12.28 7.58
N SER A 601 16.40 -11.84 6.41
CA SER A 601 17.21 -11.39 5.26
C SER A 601 18.35 -12.34 4.91
N ARG A 602 18.09 -13.65 4.86
CA ARG A 602 19.12 -14.69 4.66
C ARG A 602 18.67 -15.82 3.75
N ILE A 603 19.64 -16.50 3.15
CA ILE A 603 19.47 -17.79 2.48
C ILE A 603 20.09 -18.88 3.33
N LEU A 604 19.34 -19.94 3.62
CA LEU A 604 19.83 -21.14 4.29
C LEU A 604 20.00 -22.28 3.29
N LYS A 605 21.04 -23.09 3.49
CA LYS A 605 21.33 -24.28 2.70
C LYS A 605 21.24 -25.53 3.57
N PHE A 606 20.54 -26.54 3.07
CA PHE A 606 20.34 -27.84 3.69
C PHE A 606 20.78 -28.97 2.75
N SER A 607 21.20 -30.09 3.33
CA SER A 607 21.47 -31.33 2.59
C SER A 607 20.16 -31.98 2.14
N PRO A 608 20.18 -32.95 1.21
CA PRO A 608 19.00 -33.71 0.80
C PRO A 608 18.30 -34.43 1.97
N GLU A 609 19.07 -34.80 2.99
CA GLU A 609 18.59 -35.44 4.23
C GLU A 609 18.08 -34.41 5.26
N GLY A 610 18.13 -33.12 4.94
CA GLY A 610 17.65 -32.03 5.76
C GLY A 610 18.56 -31.59 6.89
N LYS A 611 19.87 -31.83 6.76
CA LYS A 611 20.85 -31.27 7.69
C LYS A 611 21.23 -29.86 7.25
N TYR A 612 21.20 -28.92 8.19
CA TYR A 612 21.72 -27.57 7.97
C TYR A 612 23.21 -27.61 7.56
N ILE A 613 23.56 -26.93 6.47
CA ILE A 613 24.94 -26.84 5.95
C ILE A 613 25.52 -25.44 6.23
N SER A 614 24.90 -24.40 5.68
CA SER A 614 25.41 -23.02 5.74
C SER A 614 24.29 -22.00 5.54
N HIS A 615 24.58 -20.71 5.74
CA HIS A 615 23.71 -19.60 5.37
C HIS A 615 24.53 -18.37 4.98
N TRP A 616 23.92 -17.42 4.27
CA TRP A 616 24.49 -16.09 3.99
C TRP A 616 23.39 -15.02 3.91
N GLY A 617 23.77 -13.74 3.97
CA GLY A 617 22.85 -12.60 3.76
C GLY A 617 22.44 -11.80 5.01
N ALA A 618 22.35 -12.45 6.18
CA ALA A 618 21.93 -11.81 7.44
C ALA A 618 22.98 -10.84 8.01
N GLY A 619 23.08 -9.62 7.48
CA GLY A 619 23.81 -8.48 8.08
C GLY A 619 25.22 -8.77 8.59
N SER A 620 25.83 -9.87 8.15
CA SER A 620 27.08 -10.36 8.70
C SER A 620 28.15 -9.39 8.22
N LEU A 621 28.77 -8.71 9.18
CA LEU A 621 30.02 -7.98 9.04
C LEU A 621 31.14 -8.96 8.62
N ASP A 622 31.01 -9.59 7.46
CA ASP A 622 32.15 -10.20 6.77
C ASP A 622 32.88 -9.06 6.07
N ARG A 623 33.57 -8.24 6.88
CA ARG A 623 34.42 -7.10 6.48
C ARG A 623 35.44 -7.49 5.40
N LYS A 624 35.64 -8.78 5.15
CA LYS A 624 36.53 -9.33 4.14
C LYS A 624 35.90 -9.43 2.74
N ARG A 625 34.58 -9.27 2.57
CA ARG A 625 33.89 -9.70 1.33
C ARG A 625 32.99 -8.65 0.65
N GLU A 626 32.95 -7.40 1.12
CA GLU A 626 32.18 -6.30 0.48
C GLU A 626 30.73 -6.68 0.08
N ARG A 627 30.07 -7.56 0.86
CA ARG A 627 28.73 -8.04 0.53
C ARG A 627 27.69 -7.01 0.95
N VAL A 628 26.88 -6.55 0.01
CA VAL A 628 25.69 -5.75 0.34
C VAL A 628 24.63 -6.71 0.91
N PRO A 629 24.13 -6.50 2.14
CA PRO A 629 23.13 -7.38 2.74
C PRO A 629 21.84 -7.41 1.92
N PHE A 630 21.10 -8.53 1.99
CA PHE A 630 19.74 -8.57 1.46
C PHE A 630 18.83 -7.68 2.30
N TRP A 631 17.76 -7.20 1.68
CA TRP A 631 16.64 -6.61 2.41
C TRP A 631 15.53 -7.64 2.56
N ILE A 632 14.91 -8.06 1.45
CA ILE A 632 13.92 -9.15 1.42
C ILE A 632 14.26 -10.09 0.26
N PRO A 633 15.06 -11.15 0.50
CA PRO A 633 15.24 -12.21 -0.50
C PRO A 633 13.90 -12.94 -0.67
N HIS A 634 13.22 -12.71 -1.80
CA HIS A 634 11.82 -13.06 -1.98
C HIS A 634 11.60 -14.29 -2.86
N SER A 635 12.39 -14.46 -3.91
CA SER A 635 12.30 -15.57 -4.87
C SER A 635 13.69 -16.12 -5.21
N LEU A 636 13.76 -17.42 -5.46
CA LEU A 636 14.97 -18.18 -5.73
C LEU A 636 14.89 -18.92 -7.07
N ALA A 637 15.90 -18.72 -7.92
CA ALA A 637 16.08 -19.51 -9.13
C ALA A 637 17.42 -20.25 -9.10
N PHE A 638 17.38 -21.58 -9.14
CA PHE A 638 18.59 -22.40 -9.31
C PHE A 638 18.93 -22.53 -10.79
N LEU A 639 20.19 -22.31 -11.15
CA LEU A 639 20.73 -22.36 -12.51
C LEU A 639 21.58 -23.63 -12.67
N PRO A 640 21.03 -24.76 -13.15
CA PRO A 640 21.73 -26.05 -13.10
C PRO A 640 23.01 -26.10 -13.94
N ASP A 641 23.01 -25.48 -15.11
CA ASP A 641 24.15 -25.43 -16.03
C ASP A 641 25.27 -24.48 -15.56
N LYS A 642 24.96 -23.58 -14.63
CA LYS A 642 25.93 -22.65 -14.00
C LYS A 642 26.33 -23.07 -12.58
N ARG A 643 25.55 -23.94 -11.93
CA ARG A 643 25.67 -24.29 -10.49
C ARG A 643 25.56 -23.06 -9.58
N GLU A 644 24.66 -22.17 -9.95
CA GLU A 644 24.40 -20.90 -9.25
C GLU A 644 22.98 -20.84 -8.69
N LEU A 645 22.81 -20.06 -7.64
CA LEU A 645 21.52 -19.66 -7.09
C LEU A 645 21.35 -18.16 -7.27
N CYS A 646 20.38 -17.75 -8.05
CA CYS A 646 19.97 -16.36 -8.18
C CYS A 646 18.82 -16.06 -7.20
N VAL A 647 18.83 -14.85 -6.65
CA VAL A 647 17.92 -14.37 -5.61
C VAL A 647 17.33 -13.04 -6.05
N ALA A 648 16.00 -12.94 -6.06
CA ALA A 648 15.30 -11.66 -6.15
C ALA A 648 15.34 -10.99 -4.78
N ASP A 649 16.12 -9.91 -4.64
CA ASP A 649 16.21 -9.11 -3.41
C ASP A 649 15.22 -7.95 -3.53
N ARG A 650 13.95 -8.26 -3.19
CA ARG A 650 12.75 -7.53 -3.64
C ARG A 650 12.86 -6.04 -3.40
N ASP A 651 12.85 -5.57 -2.15
CA ASP A 651 12.79 -4.12 -1.91
C ASP A 651 14.15 -3.40 -2.18
N ASN A 652 15.21 -4.12 -2.54
CA ASN A 652 16.42 -3.51 -3.09
C ASN A 652 16.37 -3.34 -4.63
N GLY A 653 15.32 -3.86 -5.27
CA GLY A 653 15.08 -3.76 -6.71
C GLY A 653 16.18 -4.39 -7.55
N ARG A 654 16.68 -5.57 -7.16
CA ARG A 654 17.82 -6.22 -7.83
C ARG A 654 17.77 -7.73 -7.75
N ILE A 655 18.52 -8.37 -8.66
CA ILE A 655 18.76 -9.82 -8.67
C ILE A 655 20.23 -10.06 -8.36
N GLN A 656 20.53 -10.95 -7.42
CA GLN A 656 21.91 -11.34 -7.08
C GLN A 656 22.11 -12.84 -7.26
N CYS A 657 23.17 -13.25 -7.94
CA CYS A 657 23.51 -14.65 -8.16
C CYS A 657 24.75 -15.06 -7.37
N PHE A 658 24.72 -16.27 -6.83
CA PHE A 658 25.75 -16.84 -5.96
C PHE A 658 26.13 -18.24 -6.42
N MET A 659 27.39 -18.62 -6.24
CA MET A 659 27.83 -20.01 -6.36
C MET A 659 27.07 -20.86 -5.34
N ALA A 660 26.34 -21.88 -5.81
CA ALA A 660 25.40 -22.60 -4.95
C ALA A 660 26.11 -23.50 -3.91
N ASP A 661 27.36 -23.89 -4.18
CA ASP A 661 28.18 -24.65 -3.25
C ASP A 661 28.73 -23.80 -2.10
N THR A 662 29.35 -22.67 -2.42
CA THR A 662 30.07 -21.81 -1.46
C THR A 662 29.26 -20.62 -0.92
N GLY A 663 28.20 -20.20 -1.61
CA GLY A 663 27.50 -18.94 -1.34
C GLY A 663 28.34 -17.71 -1.67
N GLU A 664 29.30 -17.83 -2.58
CA GLU A 664 30.12 -16.71 -3.08
C GLU A 664 29.36 -15.90 -4.12
N PHE A 665 29.47 -14.58 -4.04
CA PHE A 665 28.80 -13.67 -4.97
C PHE A 665 29.39 -13.82 -6.38
N VAL A 666 28.51 -13.94 -7.37
CA VAL A 666 28.87 -14.03 -8.79
C VAL A 666 28.56 -12.71 -9.49
N LYS A 667 27.32 -12.24 -9.40
CA LYS A 667 26.87 -11.03 -10.10
C LYS A 667 25.61 -10.43 -9.51
N GLU A 668 25.44 -9.14 -9.78
CA GLU A 668 24.22 -8.38 -9.57
C GLU A 668 23.65 -7.90 -10.91
N ILE A 669 22.32 -7.91 -11.01
CA ILE A 669 21.52 -7.31 -12.08
C ILE A 669 20.58 -6.31 -11.41
N LYS A 670 20.80 -5.02 -11.67
CA LYS A 670 19.97 -3.92 -11.20
C LYS A 670 19.61 -3.05 -12.40
N LYS A 671 18.33 -2.72 -12.55
CA LYS A 671 17.78 -2.01 -13.69
C LYS A 671 16.80 -0.95 -13.20
N GLU A 672 16.86 0.24 -13.78
CA GLU A 672 15.90 1.31 -13.48
C GLU A 672 14.47 0.88 -13.85
N GLN A 673 14.34 0.06 -14.90
CA GLN A 673 13.08 -0.51 -15.37
C GLN A 673 12.37 -1.38 -14.31
N PHE A 674 13.08 -1.91 -13.32
CA PHE A 674 12.44 -2.67 -12.23
C PHE A 674 11.61 -1.77 -11.31
N GLY A 675 11.74 -0.44 -11.37
CA GLY A 675 10.94 0.47 -10.56
C GLY A 675 11.28 0.50 -9.07
N GLY A 676 12.11 -0.41 -8.57
CA GLY A 676 12.51 -0.47 -7.16
C GLY A 676 12.17 -1.79 -6.48
N GLU A 677 11.36 -2.65 -7.10
CA GLU A 677 11.04 -3.97 -6.57
C GLU A 677 11.16 -5.09 -7.63
N VAL A 678 11.68 -6.25 -7.22
CA VAL A 678 11.67 -7.48 -8.05
C VAL A 678 11.05 -8.61 -7.23
N PHE A 679 9.84 -9.03 -7.58
CA PHE A 679 9.10 -10.02 -6.80
C PHE A 679 9.57 -11.44 -7.07
N ALA A 680 9.65 -11.83 -8.33
CA ALA A 680 9.97 -13.21 -8.68
C ALA A 680 10.88 -13.33 -9.89
N ILE A 681 11.63 -14.43 -9.92
CA ILE A 681 12.55 -14.77 -10.99
C ILE A 681 12.44 -16.24 -11.40
N ALA A 682 12.60 -16.50 -12.68
CA ALA A 682 12.74 -17.85 -13.23
C ALA A 682 13.94 -17.91 -14.18
N TYR A 683 14.44 -19.12 -14.45
CA TYR A 683 15.60 -19.32 -15.30
C TYR A 683 15.34 -20.36 -16.39
N SER A 684 15.87 -20.08 -17.59
CA SER A 684 15.97 -21.05 -18.68
C SER A 684 17.41 -21.11 -19.20
N PRO A 685 17.99 -22.31 -19.41
CA PRO A 685 19.31 -22.46 -20.04
C PRO A 685 19.30 -22.15 -21.55
N ALA A 686 18.13 -21.87 -22.13
CA ALA A 686 18.01 -21.50 -23.53
C ALA A 686 18.88 -20.28 -23.88
N GLN A 687 19.38 -20.23 -25.11
CA GLN A 687 20.17 -19.11 -25.65
C GLN A 687 21.37 -18.69 -24.77
N GLY A 688 21.95 -19.63 -24.01
CA GLY A 688 23.09 -19.37 -23.13
C GLY A 688 22.72 -18.88 -21.72
N GLY A 689 21.43 -18.79 -21.42
CA GLY A 689 20.88 -18.43 -20.11
C GLY A 689 20.00 -17.19 -20.17
N LEU A 690 18.72 -17.36 -19.90
CA LEU A 690 17.72 -16.29 -19.78
C LEU A 690 17.16 -16.28 -18.36
N ILE A 691 17.13 -15.10 -17.75
CA ILE A 691 16.41 -14.84 -16.50
C ILE A 691 15.11 -14.12 -16.85
N TYR A 692 14.01 -14.65 -16.36
CA TYR A 692 12.71 -14.00 -16.42
C TYR A 692 12.45 -13.37 -15.06
N ALA A 693 11.95 -12.14 -15.04
CA ALA A 693 11.68 -11.44 -13.79
C ALA A 693 10.35 -10.69 -13.89
N VAL A 694 9.66 -10.51 -12.76
CA VAL A 694 8.50 -9.60 -12.63
C VAL A 694 8.79 -8.57 -11.55
N ASN A 695 8.52 -7.30 -11.84
CA ASN A 695 8.68 -6.22 -10.86
C ASN A 695 7.42 -6.01 -10.02
N GLY A 696 7.55 -5.17 -9.00
CA GLY A 696 6.45 -4.72 -8.15
C GLY A 696 6.33 -3.21 -8.13
N GLU A 697 5.24 -2.73 -7.53
CA GLU A 697 5.00 -1.30 -7.39
C GLU A 697 5.86 -0.79 -6.22
N PRO A 698 6.83 0.11 -6.47
CA PRO A 698 7.72 0.54 -5.42
C PRO A 698 6.96 1.29 -4.31
N PRO A 699 7.33 1.10 -3.04
CA PRO A 699 6.69 1.81 -1.93
C PRO A 699 6.96 3.34 -1.96
N TYR A 700 7.98 3.79 -2.71
CA TYR A 700 8.35 5.19 -2.90
C TYR A 700 9.05 5.40 -4.27
N GLY A 701 8.76 6.49 -5.00
CA GLY A 701 9.49 6.90 -6.21
C GLY A 701 8.64 7.01 -7.47
N GLN A 702 9.28 7.17 -8.64
CA GLN A 702 8.59 7.12 -9.93
C GLN A 702 8.07 5.70 -10.17
N ALA A 703 6.76 5.57 -10.38
CA ALA A 703 6.13 4.30 -10.73
C ALA A 703 6.66 3.83 -12.08
N ALA A 704 7.48 2.77 -12.08
CA ALA A 704 7.71 2.01 -13.31
C ALA A 704 6.47 1.12 -13.55
N PRO A 705 6.05 0.94 -14.81
CA PRO A 705 4.94 0.05 -15.11
C PRO A 705 5.25 -1.37 -14.62
N LEU A 706 4.23 -2.06 -14.11
CA LEU A 706 4.33 -3.46 -13.74
C LEU A 706 4.45 -4.31 -15.01
N GLN A 707 5.58 -4.99 -15.15
CA GLN A 707 6.00 -5.71 -16.35
C GLN A 707 6.82 -6.95 -15.98
N GLY A 708 6.79 -7.92 -16.88
CA GLY A 708 7.76 -8.99 -16.95
C GLY A 708 8.95 -8.59 -17.82
N PHE A 709 10.12 -9.13 -17.52
CA PHE A 709 11.37 -8.87 -18.23
C PHE A 709 12.04 -10.17 -18.63
N ILE A 710 12.56 -10.24 -19.85
CA ILE A 710 13.51 -11.28 -20.29
C ILE A 710 14.90 -10.68 -20.26
N ILE A 711 15.81 -11.28 -19.49
CA ILE A 711 17.14 -10.75 -19.25
C ILE A 711 18.17 -11.78 -19.70
N ASN A 712 19.14 -11.35 -20.50
CA ASN A 712 20.28 -12.20 -20.82
C ASN A 712 21.18 -12.37 -19.58
N TYR A 713 21.40 -13.61 -19.14
CA TYR A 713 22.22 -13.88 -17.94
C TYR A 713 23.66 -13.36 -18.06
N SER A 714 24.24 -13.41 -19.28
CA SER A 714 25.64 -13.06 -19.51
C SER A 714 25.84 -11.56 -19.65
N THR A 715 25.06 -10.91 -20.52
CA THR A 715 25.18 -9.46 -20.78
C THR A 715 24.45 -8.61 -19.75
N LYS A 716 23.49 -9.19 -19.01
CA LYS A 716 22.57 -8.50 -18.09
C LYS A 716 21.67 -7.48 -18.78
N GLU A 717 21.52 -7.56 -20.09
CA GLU A 717 20.62 -6.69 -20.85
C GLU A 717 19.21 -7.24 -20.83
N ILE A 718 18.23 -6.33 -20.77
CA ILE A 718 16.82 -6.66 -20.98
C ILE A 718 16.66 -6.86 -22.49
N LEU A 719 16.25 -8.06 -22.89
CA LEU A 719 16.02 -8.44 -24.27
C LEU A 719 14.59 -8.12 -24.72
N ASP A 720 13.63 -8.25 -23.79
CA ASP A 720 12.21 -7.97 -24.02
C ASP A 720 11.54 -7.63 -22.69
N SER A 721 10.46 -6.86 -22.76
CA SER A 721 9.58 -6.53 -21.63
C SER A 721 8.14 -6.84 -22.05
N PHE A 722 7.35 -7.45 -21.18
CA PHE A 722 5.99 -7.89 -21.50
C PHE A 722 4.99 -7.56 -20.40
N SER A 723 3.75 -7.36 -20.78
CA SER A 723 2.60 -7.14 -19.88
C SER A 723 1.37 -7.79 -20.51
N PRO A 724 0.32 -8.10 -19.72
CA PRO A 724 -0.91 -8.61 -20.29
C PRO A 724 -1.60 -7.50 -21.10
N ASP A 725 -2.29 -7.90 -22.17
CA ASP A 725 -3.08 -7.01 -23.03
C ASP A 725 -4.52 -6.87 -22.50
N THR A 726 -5.03 -7.90 -21.81
CA THR A 726 -6.42 -7.96 -21.34
C THR A 726 -6.62 -7.29 -19.99
N GLN A 727 -5.58 -7.23 -19.16
CA GLN A 727 -5.60 -6.64 -17.82
C GLN A 727 -4.23 -6.11 -17.43
N GLU A 728 -4.19 -5.12 -16.54
CA GLU A 728 -2.94 -4.70 -15.94
C GLU A 728 -2.51 -5.70 -14.85
N PHE A 729 -1.20 -5.93 -14.74
CA PHE A 729 -0.64 -6.54 -13.55
C PHE A 729 -0.98 -5.68 -12.33
N LYS A 730 -1.36 -6.33 -11.22
CA LYS A 730 -1.64 -5.66 -9.94
C LYS A 730 -0.63 -6.05 -8.87
N LEU A 731 -0.34 -7.35 -8.75
CA LEU A 731 0.70 -7.87 -7.85
C LEU A 731 1.28 -9.15 -8.44
N PRO A 732 2.08 -9.06 -9.53
CA PRO A 732 2.72 -10.23 -10.12
C PRO A 732 3.73 -10.79 -9.11
N HIS A 733 3.38 -11.92 -8.51
CA HIS A 733 4.00 -12.40 -7.29
C HIS A 733 4.93 -13.59 -7.54
N ASP A 734 4.66 -14.39 -8.57
CA ASP A 734 5.54 -15.49 -8.99
C ASP A 734 5.55 -15.71 -10.50
N ILE A 735 6.62 -16.32 -11.03
CA ILE A 735 6.83 -16.56 -12.46
C ILE A 735 7.50 -17.93 -12.69
N VAL A 736 7.04 -18.67 -13.69
CA VAL A 736 7.71 -19.89 -14.17
C VAL A 736 7.82 -19.90 -15.69
N VAL A 737 8.90 -20.52 -16.18
CA VAL A 737 9.14 -20.73 -17.61
C VAL A 737 9.22 -22.22 -17.92
N THR A 738 8.45 -22.64 -18.91
CA THR A 738 8.45 -24.03 -19.40
C THR A 738 9.60 -24.28 -20.38
N ALA A 739 9.93 -25.55 -20.61
CA ALA A 739 10.99 -25.94 -21.53
C ALA A 739 10.75 -25.46 -22.98
N ASP A 740 9.50 -25.25 -23.38
CA ASP A 740 9.17 -24.71 -24.70
C ASP A 740 9.20 -23.17 -24.76
N GLY A 741 9.47 -22.50 -23.64
CA GLY A 741 9.54 -21.04 -23.54
C GLY A 741 8.20 -20.35 -23.29
N SER A 742 7.11 -21.09 -23.04
CA SER A 742 5.87 -20.51 -22.50
C SER A 742 6.09 -20.08 -21.06
N ILE A 743 5.51 -18.95 -20.68
CA ILE A 743 5.67 -18.33 -19.36
C ILE A 743 4.31 -18.24 -18.67
N PHE A 744 4.31 -18.45 -17.36
CA PHE A 744 3.15 -18.24 -16.51
C PHE A 744 3.51 -17.28 -15.39
N VAL A 745 2.67 -16.26 -15.19
CA VAL A 745 2.82 -15.28 -14.10
C VAL A 745 1.61 -15.39 -13.19
N GLY A 746 1.85 -15.59 -11.89
CA GLY A 746 0.81 -15.59 -10.87
C GLY A 746 0.62 -14.18 -10.34
N ASP A 747 -0.57 -13.62 -10.49
CA ASP A 747 -0.93 -12.32 -9.95
C ASP A 747 -1.77 -12.51 -8.68
N ALA A 748 -1.18 -12.15 -7.54
CA ALA A 748 -1.77 -12.36 -6.23
C ALA A 748 -2.91 -11.39 -5.90
N ALA A 749 -2.99 -10.22 -6.56
CA ALA A 749 -4.06 -9.24 -6.32
C ALA A 749 -5.23 -9.41 -7.30
N SER A 750 -4.99 -10.10 -8.42
CA SER A 750 -6.02 -10.47 -9.39
C SER A 750 -6.53 -11.90 -9.21
N ASP A 751 -6.01 -12.66 -8.24
CA ASP A 751 -6.36 -14.07 -7.97
C ASP A 751 -6.27 -14.95 -9.24
N SER A 752 -5.27 -14.69 -10.10
CA SER A 752 -5.22 -15.25 -11.45
C SER A 752 -3.82 -15.68 -11.87
N VAL A 753 -3.74 -16.57 -12.85
CA VAL A 753 -2.49 -16.90 -13.55
C VAL A 753 -2.63 -16.47 -15.00
N ILE A 754 -1.63 -15.77 -15.51
CA ILE A 754 -1.60 -15.23 -16.87
C ILE A 754 -0.53 -15.97 -17.66
N LYS A 755 -0.86 -16.39 -18.89
CA LYS A 755 0.02 -17.15 -19.77
C LYS A 755 0.55 -16.28 -20.90
N PHE A 756 1.85 -16.39 -21.17
CA PHE A 756 2.53 -15.74 -22.28
C PHE A 756 3.24 -16.75 -23.18
N VAL A 757 3.25 -16.49 -24.49
CA VAL A 757 3.99 -17.25 -25.50
C VAL A 757 4.66 -16.31 -26.49
N LEU A 758 5.73 -16.76 -27.15
CA LEU A 758 6.35 -15.97 -28.22
C LEU A 758 5.35 -15.76 -29.38
N SER A 759 5.29 -14.54 -29.93
CA SER A 759 4.39 -14.15 -31.02
C SER A 759 4.40 -15.11 -32.22
N ALA A 760 5.58 -15.59 -32.62
CA ALA A 760 5.74 -16.58 -33.69
C ALA A 760 5.00 -17.93 -33.42
N LYS A 761 4.74 -18.27 -32.15
CA LYS A 761 3.94 -19.44 -31.76
C LYS A 761 2.45 -19.12 -31.65
N ALA A 762 2.07 -17.87 -31.40
CA ALA A 762 0.68 -17.43 -31.33
C ALA A 762 0.00 -17.45 -32.71
N GLU A 763 0.73 -17.06 -33.77
CA GLU A 763 0.21 -17.07 -35.15
C GLU A 763 -0.24 -18.47 -35.62
N HIS A 764 0.41 -19.54 -35.15
CA HIS A 764 0.04 -20.92 -35.47
C HIS A 764 -1.26 -21.41 -34.79
N ARG A 765 -1.76 -20.73 -33.75
CA ARG A 765 -3.07 -21.02 -33.13
C ARG A 765 -4.24 -20.34 -33.85
N SER A 766 -4.03 -19.17 -34.45
CA SER A 766 -5.09 -18.36 -35.08
C SER A 766 -5.60 -18.87 -36.44
N VAL A 767 -4.99 -19.90 -37.04
CA VAL A 767 -5.39 -20.41 -38.37
C VAL A 767 -6.53 -21.45 -38.33
N LYS A 768 -7.08 -21.82 -37.17
CA LYS A 768 -8.17 -22.83 -37.09
C LYS A 768 -9.60 -22.30 -36.91
N LYS A 769 -9.84 -21.00 -37.09
CA LYS A 769 -11.20 -20.43 -37.05
C LYS A 769 -11.40 -19.30 -38.06
N GLY A 770 -11.13 -19.57 -39.33
CA GLY A 770 -11.46 -18.67 -40.44
C GLY A 770 -12.04 -19.47 -41.60
N GLY A 771 -13.30 -19.21 -41.94
CA GLY A 771 -14.06 -20.00 -42.90
C GLY A 771 -13.45 -20.03 -44.31
N ILE A 772 -13.43 -21.22 -44.90
CA ILE A 772 -13.22 -21.39 -46.33
C ILE A 772 -14.58 -21.77 -46.93
N LYS A 773 -15.21 -20.83 -47.64
CA LYS A 773 -16.21 -21.14 -48.66
C LYS A 773 -15.44 -21.63 -49.89
N VAL A 774 -15.58 -22.92 -50.21
CA VAL A 774 -15.06 -23.48 -51.46
C VAL A 774 -16.12 -23.26 -52.54
N GLN A 775 -15.67 -22.67 -53.63
CA GLN A 775 -16.41 -22.39 -54.86
C GLN A 775 -16.48 -23.69 -55.67
N GLU A 776 -17.69 -24.14 -56.00
CA GLU A 776 -17.93 -25.26 -56.93
C GLU A 776 -17.57 -24.86 -58.36
N ILE A 777 -16.79 -25.70 -59.05
CA ILE A 777 -16.85 -25.89 -60.51
C ILE A 777 -16.66 -27.40 -60.80
N GLU A 778 -17.71 -27.98 -61.39
CA GLU A 778 -17.85 -29.08 -62.38
C GLU A 778 -16.63 -30.04 -62.60
N ASP A 779 -16.77 -31.36 -62.76
CA ASP A 779 -17.70 -32.03 -63.68
C ASP A 779 -17.72 -33.57 -63.53
N SER A 780 -18.89 -34.15 -63.82
CA SER A 780 -19.13 -35.46 -64.48
C SER A 780 -18.97 -36.85 -63.78
N LEU A 781 -20.12 -37.56 -63.78
CA LEU A 781 -20.36 -39.00 -64.07
C LEU A 781 -20.03 -40.11 -63.03
N SER A 782 -21.05 -40.69 -62.40
CA SER A 782 -21.65 -41.98 -62.83
C SER A 782 -22.65 -42.56 -61.80
N HIS A 783 -23.57 -43.37 -62.33
CA HIS A 783 -24.90 -43.73 -61.85
C HIS A 783 -25.02 -44.74 -60.69
N THR A 784 -26.29 -44.82 -60.21
CA THR A 784 -27.04 -45.93 -59.57
C THR A 784 -27.14 -45.88 -58.04
N GLY A 785 -28.31 -45.85 -57.39
CA GLY A 785 -29.70 -45.79 -57.80
C GLY A 785 -30.66 -45.85 -56.58
N LYS A 786 -31.83 -45.21 -56.72
CA LYS A 786 -33.17 -45.44 -56.10
C LYS A 786 -33.26 -45.56 -54.55
N ALA A 787 -33.86 -44.57 -53.87
CA ALA A 787 -35.30 -44.43 -53.53
C ALA A 787 -35.62 -45.05 -52.15
N ALA A 788 -36.44 -44.53 -51.23
CA ALA A 788 -37.48 -43.50 -51.25
C ALA A 788 -37.83 -43.03 -49.81
N GLY A 789 -38.53 -41.89 -49.69
CA GLY A 789 -39.53 -41.60 -48.63
C GLY A 789 -39.01 -40.82 -47.41
N SER A 790 -39.04 -39.48 -47.36
CA SER A 790 -40.18 -38.55 -47.22
C SER A 790 -40.74 -38.38 -45.80
N LEU A 791 -40.86 -37.11 -45.40
CA LEU A 791 -41.81 -36.49 -44.45
C LEU A 791 -41.56 -36.70 -42.95
N ASN A 792 -41.84 -35.77 -42.04
CA ASN A 792 -42.05 -34.31 -42.02
C ASN A 792 -42.15 -33.91 -40.53
N LEU A 793 -41.94 -32.63 -40.22
CA LEU A 793 -42.13 -32.03 -38.90
C LEU A 793 -43.56 -32.21 -38.36
N GLY A 794 -43.70 -32.23 -37.03
CA GLY A 794 -45.00 -32.04 -36.37
C GLY A 794 -45.03 -32.18 -34.85
N ASN A 795 -44.74 -31.07 -34.15
CA ASN A 795 -45.63 -30.42 -33.18
C ASN A 795 -45.98 -31.04 -31.80
N PHE A 796 -46.23 -30.11 -30.85
CA PHE A 796 -47.06 -30.14 -29.64
C PHE A 796 -46.45 -30.29 -28.22
N PHE A 797 -46.62 -29.21 -27.45
CA PHE A 797 -46.61 -29.08 -25.99
C PHE A 797 -47.96 -29.50 -25.37
N ALA A 798 -47.93 -29.82 -24.05
CA ALA A 798 -48.97 -29.75 -22.99
C ALA A 798 -49.03 -31.08 -22.18
N SER A 799 -49.28 -31.18 -20.86
CA SER A 799 -49.74 -30.29 -19.78
C SER A 799 -49.66 -31.07 -18.44
N TYR A 800 -49.76 -30.36 -17.30
CA TYR A 800 -50.49 -30.64 -16.02
C TYR A 800 -49.65 -30.46 -14.74
N LYS A 801 -50.13 -30.01 -13.57
CA LYS A 801 -51.10 -28.98 -13.07
C LYS A 801 -51.11 -29.07 -11.51
N GLY A 802 -51.32 -27.96 -10.79
CA GLY A 802 -51.78 -27.93 -9.37
C GLY A 802 -51.27 -26.72 -8.55
N TYR A 803 -51.94 -25.54 -8.53
CA TYR A 803 -52.91 -24.98 -7.53
C TYR A 803 -52.31 -24.69 -6.13
N THR A 804 -52.44 -23.55 -5.40
CA THR A 804 -53.26 -22.28 -5.39
C THR A 804 -52.65 -21.31 -4.33
N ARG A 805 -52.43 -19.99 -4.54
CA ARG A 805 -53.29 -18.77 -4.38
C ARG A 805 -53.39 -18.24 -2.92
N HIS A 806 -53.04 -16.99 -2.57
CA HIS A 806 -53.66 -15.65 -2.79
C HIS A 806 -52.63 -14.55 -2.36
N GLY A 807 -52.58 -13.29 -2.80
CA GLY A 807 -53.47 -12.31 -3.48
C GLY A 807 -53.11 -10.92 -2.87
N PHE A 808 -52.71 -9.88 -3.63
CA PHE A 808 -53.51 -8.79 -4.24
C PHE A 808 -52.48 -7.86 -4.95
N ASP A 809 -52.52 -7.59 -6.27
CA ASP A 809 -53.39 -6.62 -7.01
C ASP A 809 -53.16 -5.14 -6.59
N ARG A 810 -52.97 -4.13 -7.47
CA ARG A 810 -53.28 -3.97 -8.91
C ARG A 810 -52.77 -2.61 -9.46
N LEU A 811 -52.37 -2.61 -10.75
CA LEU A 811 -52.74 -1.71 -11.88
C LEU A 811 -52.48 -0.18 -11.78
N SER A 812 -52.25 0.60 -12.86
CA SER A 812 -52.45 0.40 -14.30
C SER A 812 -51.68 1.44 -15.13
N THR A 813 -51.51 1.10 -16.40
CA THR A 813 -50.94 1.80 -17.57
C THR A 813 -51.92 2.68 -18.35
N GLU A 814 -51.40 3.31 -19.41
CA GLU A 814 -52.02 3.93 -20.62
C GLU A 814 -52.17 5.47 -20.60
N GLY A 815 -51.90 6.26 -21.65
CA GLY A 815 -51.49 6.01 -23.04
C GLY A 815 -51.51 7.32 -23.91
N SER A 816 -50.90 7.24 -25.10
CA SER A 816 -51.14 7.95 -26.40
C SER A 816 -51.02 9.49 -26.60
N ASP A 817 -50.05 9.87 -27.46
CA ASP A 817 -50.11 10.51 -28.80
C ASP A 817 -50.95 11.78 -29.16
N LEU A 818 -50.24 12.68 -29.91
CA LEU A 818 -50.63 13.55 -31.07
C LEU A 818 -51.07 15.04 -30.92
N GLU A 819 -50.20 15.91 -31.47
CA GLU A 819 -50.39 17.02 -32.46
C GLU A 819 -51.01 18.43 -32.17
N LYS A 820 -50.30 19.45 -32.73
CA LYS A 820 -50.67 20.83 -33.21
C LYS A 820 -50.92 21.97 -32.20
N ASP A 821 -50.69 23.27 -32.45
CA ASP A 821 -50.02 24.15 -33.45
C ASP A 821 -50.04 25.60 -32.84
N ASP A 822 -49.43 26.59 -33.53
CA ASP A 822 -49.51 28.08 -33.42
C ASP A 822 -48.30 28.78 -32.75
N GLU A 823 -47.34 29.39 -33.50
CA GLU A 823 -47.29 30.75 -34.13
C GLU A 823 -47.19 31.89 -33.07
N ASP A 824 -46.28 32.88 -33.04
CA ASP A 824 -45.55 33.76 -33.99
C ASP A 824 -44.20 34.21 -33.32
N GLY A 825 -43.15 34.79 -33.91
CA GLY A 825 -42.83 35.31 -35.23
C GLY A 825 -41.61 36.27 -35.14
N THR A 826 -40.72 36.22 -36.14
CA THR A 826 -39.87 37.32 -36.73
C THR A 826 -38.75 37.97 -35.87
N ASP A 827 -37.52 38.27 -36.33
CA ASP A 827 -36.97 38.48 -37.68
C ASP A 827 -35.43 38.29 -37.76
N SER A 828 -34.99 38.12 -39.01
CA SER A 828 -33.68 38.05 -39.70
C SER A 828 -32.53 38.98 -39.21
N GLU A 829 -31.23 38.74 -39.47
CA GLU A 829 -30.57 38.69 -40.80
C GLU A 829 -29.22 37.93 -40.83
N ASN A 830 -28.89 37.48 -42.05
CA ASN A 830 -27.71 36.76 -42.52
C ASN A 830 -26.42 37.58 -42.49
N GLU A 831 -25.25 36.92 -42.42
CA GLU A 831 -24.19 37.10 -43.43
C GLU A 831 -23.18 35.94 -43.44
N GLU A 832 -22.73 35.61 -44.65
CA GLU A 832 -21.98 34.44 -45.10
C GLU A 832 -20.45 34.61 -45.06
N TYR A 833 -19.76 33.46 -45.00
CA TYR A 833 -18.44 33.11 -45.57
C TYR A 833 -17.19 33.99 -45.32
N SER A 834 -16.14 33.35 -44.77
CA SER A 834 -14.84 33.16 -45.47
C SER A 834 -13.87 32.26 -44.68
N ALA A 835 -13.24 31.33 -45.39
CA ALA A 835 -12.16 30.45 -44.92
C ALA A 835 -10.76 31.05 -45.28
N PRO A 836 -9.64 30.34 -45.01
CA PRO A 836 -8.53 30.78 -44.16
C PRO A 836 -7.32 31.38 -44.92
N PRO A 837 -6.24 31.77 -44.22
CA PRO A 837 -4.91 31.78 -44.82
C PRO A 837 -3.88 30.92 -44.05
N ALA A 838 -2.95 30.37 -44.82
CA ALA A 838 -1.63 29.88 -44.41
C ALA A 838 -0.56 30.57 -45.31
N PRO A 839 0.73 30.25 -45.22
CA PRO A 839 1.71 30.49 -44.15
C PRO A 839 2.79 31.50 -44.61
N MET A 840 3.62 32.04 -43.70
CA MET A 840 4.95 32.56 -44.06
C MET A 840 5.95 32.56 -42.90
N SER A 841 7.21 32.41 -43.29
CA SER A 841 8.42 32.03 -42.55
C SER A 841 9.27 33.20 -42.04
N SER A 842 10.22 32.83 -41.18
CA SER A 842 11.57 33.40 -40.94
C SER A 842 11.72 34.77 -40.29
N SER A 843 12.17 34.74 -39.03
CA SER A 843 13.49 35.24 -38.56
C SER A 843 13.77 34.73 -37.16
#